data_AF-A0A177VZ18-F1
#
_entry.id   AF-A0A177VZ18-F1
#
_cell.length_a   1.000
_cell.length_b   1.000
_cell.length_c   1.000
_cell.angle_alpha   90.00
_cell.angle_beta   90.00
_cell.angle_gamma   90.00
#
_symmetry.space_group_name_H-M   'P 1'
#
loop_
_entity.id
_entity.type
_entity.pdbx_description
1 polymer ?
#
loop_
_entity_poly.entity_id
_entity_poly.type
_entity_poly.pdbx_seq_one_letter_code
_entity_poly.pdbx_strand_id
1 'polypeptide(L)'
;MKLSNQNSTLLILSNMQSNDIMKEFIKHLEDLELLTTDAQLYKADEIWVRLLELIQELRQQDYNFKVIVPRLQSIGLQDIITDYLEYNRPSLQIKVMEFTKVFAIMVYYDHEFKVSHRLNNQLAQLMQSPNCQVKMMAIKTCTEFYKYKRWSEECKFDIKPMVEIIVHESDQEMLTLAINLFLKVCSYIDDENFGIVLSRLVSRLESSSGSVAVGFIKNLQTMYRNICHHDPVKAAGCGVISAIVNTLRSVDQAVVDQSIEIIHNFSSYVNCEVTSAELIRSGLIQTLSDLYIRYSDDLELRTRIIKVAGTAASDMRDFPVSLVRSLVFEQLTISILDVDMYDCLRRFGHINDMIQKSTNKTEMIKAFREYGIMQQLITIYSRRDVNLYDYGDETSIVKLVKTLADFADNHPDSSIRTELDQGRIFENLMAIVKSDTAEYTNRKIAGQIIETCFQHRVHVANSSIQPYNDNAKIGTSSGIAGYVRGEVRTLVEMRYIQYLQCILCKPMWWIDITNQHIVEQWRADSLDQNILPSTFNLALEQLGVFVKQLVCSGSDGLGTIVPGPVELTYILDNGIPDNVYTRLMTNVSDIEHGSNHNTGQMVHNLIDASMYSVVYGQTMIAPLSIRLKYTTMAPCDILLSTRLVSDTPIINGNPKFISRKFQCLPSEFRVEQDGSVTINSYINNLSPIWHRDMYKCIAKIFKCFVPMFESLFRTMDPMFKYIDIHNGTKGYELPNQSDYGGVRPNTQVTRPVYVPTLPEHFKSKYESAKPVSLRGRNLQVIVKLTNIQLTPSKPKYDEGNWHIEGPRNESIAAIGLYYYDVENITTPKLDYREAVYCFDYQGASDMYWKDVCDIDQESPRNQYIGSLELPNGRMW
;
A
#
# COMPACT_ATOMS: atom_id res chain seq x y z
N MET A 1 -47.78 27.47 -6.78
CA MET A 1 -48.08 27.01 -8.16
C MET A 1 -47.13 27.73 -9.11
N LYS A 2 -46.46 27.00 -10.02
CA LYS A 2 -45.39 27.42 -10.95
C LYS A 2 -44.00 27.63 -10.36
N LEU A 3 -43.17 26.58 -10.44
CA LEU A 3 -41.80 26.55 -10.99
C LEU A 3 -41.12 25.22 -10.58
N SER A 4 -41.52 24.11 -11.17
CA SER A 4 -40.81 22.82 -11.06
C SER A 4 -40.94 21.99 -12.33
N ASN A 5 -41.01 22.63 -13.50
CA ASN A 5 -41.26 21.95 -14.78
C ASN A 5 -40.38 22.49 -15.91
N GLN A 6 -39.14 22.88 -15.64
CA GLN A 6 -38.18 23.18 -16.71
C GLN A 6 -37.18 22.04 -16.95
N ASN A 7 -36.72 21.32 -15.93
CA ASN A 7 -35.80 20.19 -16.14
C ASN A 7 -36.48 18.89 -16.62
N SER A 8 -37.69 18.59 -16.13
CA SER A 8 -38.52 17.48 -16.62
C SER A 8 -39.01 17.73 -18.05
N THR A 9 -39.33 18.97 -18.40
CA THR A 9 -39.73 19.34 -19.76
C THR A 9 -38.55 19.32 -20.73
N LEU A 10 -37.34 19.69 -20.31
CA LEU A 10 -36.13 19.52 -21.14
C LEU A 10 -35.77 18.04 -21.39
N LEU A 11 -35.88 17.17 -20.38
CA LEU A 11 -35.69 15.70 -20.55
C LEU A 11 -36.79 15.05 -21.41
N ILE A 12 -38.05 15.48 -21.27
CA ILE A 12 -39.15 14.99 -22.10
C ILE A 12 -39.05 15.53 -23.54
N LEU A 13 -38.67 16.80 -23.73
CA LEU A 13 -38.43 17.40 -25.06
C LEU A 13 -37.23 16.76 -25.76
N SER A 14 -36.15 16.48 -25.03
CA SER A 14 -35.00 15.69 -25.52
C SER A 14 -35.43 14.29 -25.97
N ASN A 15 -36.27 13.60 -25.19
CA ASN A 15 -36.80 12.27 -25.55
C ASN A 15 -37.80 12.31 -26.72
N MET A 16 -38.54 13.41 -26.91
CA MET A 16 -39.44 13.59 -28.06
C MET A 16 -38.65 13.87 -29.35
N GLN A 17 -37.64 14.76 -29.30
CA GLN A 17 -36.78 15.06 -30.45
C GLN A 17 -36.02 13.83 -30.96
N SER A 18 -35.48 12.99 -30.07
CA SER A 18 -34.75 11.78 -30.47
C SER A 18 -35.64 10.72 -31.14
N ASN A 19 -36.90 10.57 -30.70
CA ASN A 19 -37.86 9.68 -31.36
C ASN A 19 -38.23 10.16 -32.77
N ASP A 20 -38.30 11.47 -32.98
CA ASP A 20 -38.60 12.03 -34.29
C ASP A 20 -37.39 11.90 -35.25
N ILE A 21 -36.16 12.08 -34.75
CA ILE A 21 -34.93 11.78 -35.49
C ILE A 21 -34.88 10.30 -35.87
N MET A 22 -35.21 9.37 -34.96
CA MET A 22 -35.26 7.93 -35.27
C MET A 22 -36.33 7.58 -36.31
N LYS A 23 -37.50 8.25 -36.31
CA LYS A 23 -38.51 8.03 -37.35
C LYS A 23 -38.04 8.54 -38.72
N GLU A 24 -37.43 9.73 -38.75
CA GLU A 24 -36.83 10.28 -39.98
C GLU A 24 -35.73 9.36 -40.51
N PHE A 25 -34.91 8.81 -39.61
CA PHE A 25 -33.86 7.86 -39.94
C PHE A 25 -34.40 6.58 -40.57
N ILE A 26 -35.41 5.95 -39.97
CA ILE A 26 -36.05 4.73 -40.50
C ILE A 26 -36.68 5.01 -41.87
N LYS A 27 -37.38 6.13 -42.01
CA LYS A 27 -37.99 6.53 -43.29
C LYS A 27 -36.95 6.64 -44.40
N HIS A 28 -35.78 7.24 -44.12
CA HIS A 28 -34.72 7.34 -45.11
C HIS A 28 -34.05 6.00 -45.44
N LEU A 29 -34.02 5.04 -44.51
CA LEU A 29 -33.62 3.66 -44.83
C LEU A 29 -34.63 2.97 -45.74
N GLU A 30 -35.93 3.12 -45.48
CA GLU A 30 -37.00 2.61 -46.36
C GLU A 30 -36.95 3.25 -47.76
N ASP A 31 -36.67 4.56 -47.84
CA ASP A 31 -36.48 5.26 -49.10
C ASP A 31 -35.32 4.65 -49.91
N LEU A 32 -34.24 4.18 -49.26
CA LEU A 32 -33.13 3.49 -49.92
C LEU A 32 -33.53 2.12 -50.47
N GLU A 33 -34.39 1.35 -49.78
CA GLU A 33 -34.86 0.05 -50.28
C GLU A 33 -35.75 0.17 -51.52
N LEU A 34 -36.43 1.30 -51.68
CA LEU A 34 -37.33 1.56 -52.82
C LEU A 34 -36.58 2.01 -54.09
N LEU A 35 -35.28 2.34 -54.00
CA LEU A 35 -34.45 2.70 -55.15
C LEU A 35 -34.05 1.46 -55.94
N THR A 36 -34.85 1.10 -56.95
CA THR A 36 -34.72 -0.16 -57.71
C THR A 36 -34.02 -0.04 -59.06
N THR A 37 -33.47 1.14 -59.41
CA THR A 37 -32.84 1.38 -60.73
C THR A 37 -31.56 2.22 -60.64
N ASP A 38 -30.54 1.87 -61.44
CA ASP A 38 -29.25 2.58 -61.52
C ASP A 38 -29.39 4.07 -61.81
N ALA A 39 -30.46 4.48 -62.51
CA ALA A 39 -30.75 5.87 -62.84
C ALA A 39 -31.09 6.75 -61.62
N GLN A 40 -31.39 6.15 -60.46
CA GLN A 40 -31.75 6.87 -59.22
C GLN A 40 -30.61 6.97 -58.20
N LEU A 41 -29.41 6.48 -58.53
CA LEU A 41 -28.25 6.48 -57.63
C LEU A 41 -27.79 7.89 -57.17
N TYR A 42 -28.13 8.96 -57.89
CA TYR A 42 -27.88 10.33 -57.42
C TYR A 42 -28.75 10.71 -56.20
N LYS A 43 -29.95 10.14 -56.07
CA LYS A 43 -30.80 10.33 -54.89
C LYS A 43 -30.26 9.57 -53.68
N ALA A 44 -29.69 8.39 -53.89
CA ALA A 44 -29.02 7.64 -52.82
C ALA A 44 -27.87 8.46 -52.20
N ASP A 45 -27.13 9.20 -53.02
CA ASP A 45 -26.07 10.11 -52.58
C ASP A 45 -26.56 11.18 -51.60
N GLU A 46 -27.76 11.73 -51.80
CA GLU A 46 -28.38 12.73 -50.92
C GLU A 46 -28.92 12.08 -49.64
N ILE A 47 -29.55 10.91 -49.78
CA ILE A 47 -30.12 10.16 -48.65
C ILE A 47 -29.01 9.72 -47.68
N TRP A 48 -27.88 9.21 -48.17
CA TRP A 48 -26.76 8.81 -47.30
C TRP A 48 -26.10 9.99 -46.57
N VAL A 49 -26.07 11.19 -47.18
CA VAL A 49 -25.62 12.41 -46.48
C VAL A 49 -26.57 12.73 -45.33
N ARG A 50 -27.89 12.67 -45.59
CA ARG A 50 -28.89 12.92 -44.55
C ARG A 50 -28.83 11.87 -43.43
N LEU A 51 -28.66 10.60 -43.76
CA LEU A 51 -28.47 9.52 -42.78
C LEU A 51 -27.21 9.73 -41.92
N LEU A 52 -26.11 10.25 -42.51
CA LEU A 52 -24.89 10.59 -41.78
C LEU A 52 -25.10 11.74 -40.79
N GLU A 53 -25.87 12.77 -41.15
CA GLU A 53 -26.24 13.85 -40.22
C GLU A 53 -27.08 13.31 -39.06
N LEU A 54 -28.13 12.54 -39.37
CA LEU A 54 -29.04 12.00 -38.36
C LEU A 54 -28.33 11.03 -37.39
N ILE A 55 -27.44 10.16 -37.87
CA ILE A 55 -26.69 9.26 -36.98
C ILE A 55 -25.69 10.01 -36.08
N GLN A 56 -25.14 11.13 -36.54
CA GLN A 56 -24.28 11.98 -35.71
C GLN A 56 -25.09 12.74 -34.64
N GLU A 57 -26.28 13.24 -34.98
CA GLU A 57 -27.20 13.85 -34.01
C GLU A 57 -27.62 12.85 -32.94
N LEU A 58 -27.97 11.61 -33.33
CA LEU A 58 -28.27 10.52 -32.38
C LEU A 58 -27.10 10.23 -31.44
N ARG A 59 -25.85 10.31 -31.93
CA ARG A 59 -24.65 10.13 -31.11
C ARG A 59 -24.44 11.26 -30.12
N GLN A 60 -24.69 12.52 -30.49
CA GLN A 60 -24.46 13.68 -29.61
C GLN A 60 -25.48 13.80 -28.47
N GLN A 61 -26.68 13.25 -28.64
CA GLN A 61 -27.76 13.32 -27.64
C GLN A 61 -27.62 12.30 -26.50
N ASP A 62 -26.49 11.57 -26.41
CA ASP A 62 -26.16 10.60 -25.35
C ASP A 62 -27.29 9.59 -25.05
N TYR A 63 -28.01 9.21 -26.11
CA TYR A 63 -29.16 8.31 -26.00
C TYR A 63 -28.70 6.89 -25.64
N ASN A 64 -29.53 6.16 -24.89
CA ASN A 64 -29.21 4.81 -24.42
C ASN A 64 -28.95 3.86 -25.61
N PHE A 65 -27.67 3.66 -25.96
CA PHE A 65 -27.23 2.83 -27.10
C PHE A 65 -27.85 1.42 -27.08
N LYS A 66 -28.23 0.91 -25.89
CA LYS A 66 -28.95 -0.36 -25.73
C LYS A 66 -30.33 -0.39 -26.38
N VAL A 67 -30.92 0.76 -26.71
CA VAL A 67 -32.26 0.87 -27.33
C VAL A 67 -32.16 1.05 -28.85
N ILE A 68 -31.18 1.84 -29.32
CA ILE A 68 -31.02 2.15 -30.75
C ILE A 68 -30.36 0.99 -31.50
N VAL A 69 -29.27 0.44 -30.96
CA VAL A 69 -28.46 -0.56 -31.67
C VAL A 69 -29.28 -1.81 -32.04
N PRO A 70 -30.09 -2.41 -31.15
CA PRO A 70 -30.93 -3.55 -31.51
C PRO A 70 -31.98 -3.22 -32.59
N ARG A 71 -32.53 -2.01 -32.59
CA ARG A 71 -33.49 -1.57 -33.61
C ARG A 71 -32.82 -1.42 -34.98
N LEU A 72 -31.64 -0.80 -35.02
CA LEU A 72 -30.86 -0.68 -36.27
C LEU A 72 -30.45 -2.05 -36.82
N GLN A 73 -30.08 -2.99 -35.95
CA GLN A 73 -29.82 -4.37 -36.35
C GLN A 73 -31.07 -5.06 -36.90
N SER A 74 -32.24 -4.88 -36.27
CA SER A 74 -33.49 -5.52 -36.70
C SER A 74 -33.98 -5.10 -38.09
N ILE A 75 -33.51 -3.94 -38.59
CA ILE A 75 -33.84 -3.41 -39.93
C ILE A 75 -32.86 -3.93 -41.00
N GLY A 76 -31.89 -4.78 -40.64
CA GLY A 76 -30.92 -5.30 -41.61
C GLY A 76 -29.95 -4.22 -42.12
N LEU A 77 -29.66 -3.19 -41.31
CA LEU A 77 -28.80 -2.06 -41.71
C LEU A 77 -27.46 -2.50 -42.30
N GLN A 78 -26.85 -3.58 -41.81
CA GLN A 78 -25.60 -4.10 -42.37
C GLN A 78 -25.75 -4.59 -43.81
N ASP A 79 -26.90 -5.17 -44.17
CA ASP A 79 -27.18 -5.64 -45.52
C ASP A 79 -27.39 -4.43 -46.46
N ILE A 80 -28.16 -3.43 -46.02
CA ILE A 80 -28.34 -2.16 -46.75
C ILE A 80 -26.98 -1.49 -47.00
N ILE A 81 -26.15 -1.35 -45.96
CA ILE A 81 -24.79 -0.80 -46.13
C ILE A 81 -24.03 -1.60 -47.18
N THR A 82 -24.09 -2.92 -47.13
CA THR A 82 -23.33 -3.79 -48.03
C THR A 82 -23.81 -3.67 -49.48
N ASP A 83 -25.12 -3.70 -49.73
CA ASP A 83 -25.71 -3.51 -51.07
C ASP A 83 -25.25 -2.18 -51.69
N TYR A 84 -25.23 -1.11 -50.89
CA TYR A 84 -24.81 0.21 -51.37
C TYR A 84 -23.30 0.35 -51.58
N LEU A 85 -22.48 -0.45 -50.90
CA LEU A 85 -21.04 -0.54 -51.14
C LEU A 85 -20.67 -1.35 -52.38
N GLU A 86 -21.53 -2.27 -52.84
CA GLU A 86 -21.35 -3.08 -54.05
C GLU A 86 -21.47 -2.25 -55.35
N TYR A 87 -22.18 -1.12 -55.32
CA TYR A 87 -22.18 -0.19 -56.45
C TYR A 87 -20.80 0.44 -56.65
N ASN A 88 -20.21 0.23 -57.83
CA ASN A 88 -18.89 0.76 -58.20
C ASN A 88 -18.92 2.28 -58.50
N ARG A 89 -19.35 3.08 -57.52
CA ARG A 89 -19.43 4.55 -57.61
C ARG A 89 -18.69 5.18 -56.42
N PRO A 90 -17.49 5.74 -56.63
CA PRO A 90 -16.62 6.22 -55.55
C PRO A 90 -17.27 7.22 -54.58
N SER A 91 -18.05 8.19 -55.08
CA SER A 91 -18.69 9.20 -54.24
C SER A 91 -19.69 8.61 -53.24
N LEU A 92 -20.46 7.61 -53.71
CA LEU A 92 -21.45 6.92 -52.90
C LEU A 92 -20.78 6.01 -51.88
N GLN A 93 -19.79 5.21 -52.32
CA GLN A 93 -19.01 4.32 -51.44
C GLN A 93 -18.35 5.08 -50.28
N ILE A 94 -17.79 6.26 -50.54
CA ILE A 94 -17.16 7.10 -49.49
C ILE A 94 -18.19 7.50 -48.42
N LYS A 95 -19.36 8.01 -48.81
CA LYS A 95 -20.41 8.45 -47.87
C LYS A 95 -20.97 7.30 -47.04
N VAL A 96 -21.22 6.16 -47.68
CA VAL A 96 -21.69 4.94 -47.00
C VAL A 96 -20.67 4.50 -45.96
N MET A 97 -19.38 4.54 -46.28
CA MET A 97 -18.31 4.21 -45.33
C MET A 97 -18.16 5.24 -44.20
N GLU A 98 -18.33 6.54 -44.47
CA GLU A 98 -18.36 7.57 -43.42
C GLU A 98 -19.47 7.34 -42.40
N PHE A 99 -20.67 7.02 -42.89
CA PHE A 99 -21.78 6.58 -42.05
C PHE A 99 -21.43 5.32 -41.26
N THR A 100 -20.89 4.31 -41.94
CA THR A 100 -20.51 3.03 -41.33
C THR A 100 -19.51 3.21 -40.19
N LYS A 101 -18.59 4.18 -40.32
CA LYS A 101 -17.64 4.53 -39.26
C LYS A 101 -18.33 5.10 -38.02
N VAL A 102 -19.29 6.01 -38.20
CA VAL A 102 -20.06 6.58 -37.07
C VAL A 102 -20.87 5.48 -36.39
N PHE A 103 -21.49 4.61 -37.18
CA PHE A 103 -22.22 3.45 -36.69
C PHE A 103 -21.31 2.51 -35.86
N ALA A 104 -20.11 2.22 -36.34
CA ALA A 104 -19.11 1.40 -35.63
C ALA A 104 -18.76 1.97 -34.24
N ILE A 105 -18.70 3.30 -34.11
CA ILE A 105 -18.45 3.98 -32.83
C ILE A 105 -19.66 3.88 -31.89
N MET A 106 -20.89 3.96 -32.41
CA MET A 106 -22.11 3.88 -31.60
C MET A 106 -22.32 2.49 -30.99
N VAL A 107 -21.93 1.43 -31.70
CA VAL A 107 -22.00 0.05 -31.19
C VAL A 107 -20.86 -0.31 -30.22
N TYR A 108 -20.11 0.70 -29.73
CA TYR A 108 -18.99 0.50 -28.80
C TYR A 108 -19.39 -0.25 -27.53
N TYR A 109 -20.51 0.11 -26.89
CA TYR A 109 -20.95 -0.51 -25.63
C TYR A 109 -21.75 -1.81 -25.81
N ASP A 110 -22.06 -2.20 -27.05
CA ASP A 110 -22.82 -3.42 -27.34
C ASP A 110 -21.88 -4.61 -27.58
N HIS A 111 -21.64 -5.40 -26.53
CA HIS A 111 -20.74 -6.55 -26.59
C HIS A 111 -21.21 -7.69 -27.51
N GLU A 112 -22.50 -7.73 -27.87
CA GLU A 112 -23.09 -8.79 -28.70
C GLU A 112 -23.06 -8.46 -30.19
N PHE A 113 -22.86 -7.19 -30.56
CA PHE A 113 -22.75 -6.75 -31.95
C PHE A 113 -21.53 -7.39 -32.65
N LYS A 114 -21.79 -8.09 -33.78
CA LYS A 114 -20.78 -8.62 -34.70
C LYS A 114 -21.02 -8.12 -36.12
N VAL A 115 -19.93 -7.80 -36.84
CA VAL A 115 -19.96 -7.45 -38.27
C VAL A 115 -20.27 -8.68 -39.12
N SER A 116 -21.14 -8.55 -40.13
CA SER A 116 -21.53 -9.61 -41.05
C SER A 116 -20.38 -9.98 -41.99
N HIS A 117 -20.33 -11.26 -42.40
CA HIS A 117 -19.31 -11.75 -43.33
C HIS A 117 -19.36 -11.01 -44.69
N ARG A 118 -20.56 -10.69 -45.17
CA ARG A 118 -20.76 -9.97 -46.45
C ARG A 118 -20.18 -8.56 -46.39
N LEU A 119 -20.47 -7.80 -45.32
CA LEU A 119 -19.94 -6.45 -45.13
C LEU A 119 -18.40 -6.46 -45.00
N ASN A 120 -17.85 -7.43 -44.25
CA ASN A 120 -16.42 -7.57 -44.07
C ASN A 120 -15.70 -7.82 -45.41
N ASN A 121 -16.22 -8.74 -46.23
CA ASN A 121 -15.65 -9.05 -47.55
C ASN A 121 -15.75 -7.86 -48.50
N GLN A 122 -16.86 -7.12 -48.47
CA GLN A 122 -17.02 -5.94 -49.32
C GLN A 122 -16.03 -4.84 -48.94
N LEU A 123 -15.83 -4.58 -47.65
CA LEU A 123 -14.80 -3.65 -47.19
C LEU A 123 -13.40 -4.10 -47.60
N ALA A 124 -13.10 -5.40 -47.56
CA ALA A 124 -11.83 -5.95 -48.02
C ALA A 124 -11.60 -5.74 -49.53
N GLN A 125 -12.63 -5.96 -50.36
CA GLN A 125 -12.56 -5.66 -51.79
C GLN A 125 -12.34 -4.18 -52.06
N LEU A 126 -13.00 -3.28 -51.30
CA LEU A 126 -12.83 -1.83 -51.45
C LEU A 126 -11.42 -1.35 -51.08
N MET A 127 -10.69 -2.08 -50.21
CA MET A 127 -9.26 -1.81 -49.98
C MET A 127 -8.41 -2.06 -51.24
N GLN A 128 -8.87 -2.84 -52.20
CA GLN A 128 -8.19 -3.05 -53.49
C GLN A 128 -8.70 -2.11 -54.60
N SER A 129 -9.58 -1.16 -54.28
CA SER A 129 -10.13 -0.22 -55.26
C SER A 129 -9.01 0.59 -55.96
N PRO A 130 -9.12 0.82 -57.28
CA PRO A 130 -8.22 1.73 -58.00
C PRO A 130 -8.41 3.19 -57.58
N ASN A 131 -9.53 3.53 -56.92
CA ASN A 131 -9.77 4.88 -56.42
C ASN A 131 -9.11 5.06 -55.04
N CYS A 132 -8.14 5.99 -54.97
CA CYS A 132 -7.38 6.28 -53.75
C CYS A 132 -8.28 6.66 -52.57
N GLN A 133 -9.28 7.52 -52.75
CA GLN A 133 -10.16 7.95 -51.65
C GLN A 133 -11.04 6.82 -51.12
N VAL A 134 -11.55 5.96 -52.00
CA VAL A 134 -12.32 4.77 -51.61
C VAL A 134 -11.44 3.81 -50.81
N LYS A 135 -10.22 3.53 -51.30
CA LYS A 135 -9.25 2.69 -50.61
C LYS A 135 -8.91 3.23 -49.21
N MET A 136 -8.64 4.54 -49.06
CA MET A 136 -8.37 5.15 -47.74
C MET A 136 -9.55 5.01 -46.79
N MET A 137 -10.75 5.28 -47.29
CA MET A 137 -11.96 5.25 -46.47
C MET A 137 -12.30 3.82 -46.04
N ALA A 138 -12.05 2.82 -46.88
CA ALA A 138 -12.19 1.40 -46.54
C ALA A 138 -11.27 1.03 -45.38
N ILE A 139 -9.99 1.40 -45.45
CA ILE A 139 -9.01 1.12 -44.37
C ILE A 139 -9.42 1.81 -43.06
N LYS A 140 -9.85 3.08 -43.11
CA LYS A 140 -10.32 3.83 -41.94
C LYS A 140 -11.55 3.17 -41.30
N THR A 141 -12.48 2.68 -42.12
CA THR A 141 -13.71 2.00 -41.66
C THR A 141 -13.38 0.66 -41.01
N CYS A 142 -12.54 -0.15 -41.65
CA CYS A 142 -12.03 -1.39 -41.04
C CYS A 142 -11.35 -1.11 -39.69
N THR A 143 -10.51 -0.07 -39.62
CA THR A 143 -9.76 0.26 -38.40
C THR A 143 -10.69 0.52 -37.20
N GLU A 144 -11.82 1.21 -37.38
CA GLU A 144 -12.79 1.43 -36.30
C GLU A 144 -13.48 0.13 -35.86
N PHE A 145 -13.86 -0.76 -36.79
CA PHE A 145 -14.44 -2.05 -36.42
C PHE A 145 -13.46 -2.94 -35.64
N TYR A 146 -12.20 -3.00 -36.08
CA TYR A 146 -11.17 -3.83 -35.43
C TYR A 146 -10.70 -3.25 -34.10
N LYS A 147 -10.71 -1.93 -33.93
CA LYS A 147 -10.37 -1.26 -32.66
C LYS A 147 -11.21 -1.77 -31.47
N TYR A 148 -12.47 -2.16 -31.70
CA TYR A 148 -13.40 -2.59 -30.67
C TYR A 148 -13.68 -4.11 -30.63
N LYS A 149 -12.88 -4.92 -31.34
CA LYS A 149 -13.03 -6.40 -31.39
C LYS A 149 -14.43 -6.87 -31.83
N ARG A 150 -15.08 -6.15 -32.76
CA ARG A 150 -16.47 -6.37 -33.21
C ARG A 150 -16.63 -7.38 -34.36
N TRP A 151 -15.67 -8.26 -34.55
CA TRP A 151 -15.66 -9.25 -35.64
C TRP A 151 -15.95 -10.65 -35.09
N SER A 152 -16.55 -11.52 -35.92
CA SER A 152 -16.76 -12.91 -35.54
C SER A 152 -15.53 -13.75 -35.91
N GLU A 153 -15.11 -14.69 -35.05
CA GLU A 153 -14.04 -15.65 -35.38
C GLU A 153 -14.34 -16.43 -36.68
N GLU A 154 -15.62 -16.59 -37.02
CA GLU A 154 -16.11 -17.25 -38.23
C GLU A 154 -15.94 -16.38 -39.49
N CYS A 155 -15.89 -15.06 -39.36
CA CYS A 155 -15.89 -14.12 -40.50
C CYS A 155 -14.53 -13.93 -41.18
N LYS A 156 -13.43 -14.47 -40.62
CA LYS A 156 -12.03 -14.42 -41.11
C LYS A 156 -11.73 -13.19 -42.01
N PHE A 157 -11.28 -12.10 -41.40
CA PHE A 157 -10.86 -10.90 -42.13
C PHE A 157 -9.88 -11.24 -43.27
N ASP A 158 -10.22 -10.85 -44.50
CA ASP A 158 -9.27 -10.95 -45.61
C ASP A 158 -8.19 -9.88 -45.44
N ILE A 159 -7.06 -10.33 -44.90
CA ILE A 159 -5.89 -9.51 -44.64
C ILE A 159 -5.03 -9.30 -45.89
N LYS A 160 -5.24 -10.07 -46.97
CA LYS A 160 -4.39 -10.04 -48.15
C LYS A 160 -4.32 -8.64 -48.80
N PRO A 161 -5.42 -7.89 -48.98
CA PRO A 161 -5.37 -6.52 -49.48
C PRO A 161 -4.46 -5.61 -48.63
N MET A 162 -4.55 -5.74 -47.31
CA MET A 162 -3.77 -4.93 -46.38
C MET A 162 -2.28 -5.29 -46.45
N VAL A 163 -1.94 -6.58 -46.53
CA VAL A 163 -0.56 -7.06 -46.73
C VAL A 163 0.01 -6.50 -48.04
N GLU A 164 -0.73 -6.61 -49.14
CA GLU A 164 -0.33 -6.10 -50.45
C GLU A 164 -0.07 -4.58 -50.43
N ILE A 165 -0.91 -3.80 -49.74
CA ILE A 165 -0.71 -2.36 -49.58
C ILE A 165 0.59 -2.08 -48.81
N ILE A 166 0.85 -2.76 -47.69
CA ILE A 166 2.08 -2.52 -46.92
C ILE A 166 3.34 -2.86 -47.76
N VAL A 167 3.26 -3.95 -48.53
CA VAL A 167 4.35 -4.43 -49.38
C VAL A 167 4.61 -3.48 -50.55
N HIS A 168 3.59 -3.12 -51.31
CA HIS A 168 3.76 -2.48 -52.62
C HIS A 168 3.49 -0.96 -52.64
N GLU A 169 2.76 -0.42 -51.68
CA GLU A 169 2.31 0.98 -51.75
C GLU A 169 3.43 1.98 -51.44
N SER A 170 3.50 3.04 -52.23
CA SER A 170 4.54 4.09 -52.09
C SER A 170 4.04 5.34 -51.37
N ASP A 171 2.72 5.54 -51.32
CA ASP A 171 2.08 6.65 -50.62
C ASP A 171 2.19 6.51 -49.09
N GLN A 172 2.67 7.56 -48.43
CA GLN A 172 2.95 7.56 -46.98
C GLN A 172 1.67 7.57 -46.14
N GLU A 173 0.61 8.25 -46.58
CA GLU A 173 -0.65 8.32 -45.85
C GLU A 173 -1.36 6.95 -45.88
N MET A 174 -1.42 6.32 -47.06
CA MET A 174 -1.93 4.97 -47.24
C MET A 174 -1.17 3.94 -46.44
N LEU A 175 0.18 4.00 -46.49
CA LEU A 175 1.02 3.09 -45.72
C LEU A 175 0.74 3.24 -44.22
N THR A 176 0.60 4.46 -43.72
CA THR A 176 0.31 4.74 -42.31
C THR A 176 -1.05 4.16 -41.90
N LEU A 177 -2.08 4.35 -42.73
CA LEU A 177 -3.41 3.77 -42.50
C LEU A 177 -3.37 2.24 -42.49
N ALA A 178 -2.68 1.62 -43.46
CA ALA A 178 -2.57 0.17 -43.55
C ALA A 178 -1.79 -0.43 -42.37
N ILE A 179 -0.70 0.21 -41.94
CA ILE A 179 0.04 -0.19 -40.73
C ILE A 179 -0.86 -0.08 -39.49
N ASN A 180 -1.57 1.04 -39.31
CA ASN A 180 -2.47 1.22 -38.17
C ASN A 180 -3.55 0.14 -38.10
N LEU A 181 -4.13 -0.23 -39.24
CA LEU A 181 -5.07 -1.34 -39.32
C LEU A 181 -4.39 -2.67 -38.95
N PHE A 182 -3.22 -2.97 -39.54
CA PHE A 182 -2.45 -4.18 -39.25
C PHE A 182 -2.14 -4.33 -37.76
N LEU A 183 -1.73 -3.24 -37.10
CA LEU A 183 -1.47 -3.24 -35.66
C LEU A 183 -2.68 -3.70 -34.84
N LYS A 184 -3.91 -3.39 -35.27
CA LYS A 184 -5.14 -3.80 -34.58
C LYS A 184 -5.49 -5.28 -34.75
N VAL A 185 -5.06 -5.90 -35.84
CA VAL A 185 -5.42 -7.29 -36.18
C VAL A 185 -4.28 -8.29 -36.04
N CYS A 186 -3.04 -7.83 -35.82
CA CYS A 186 -1.83 -8.64 -35.88
C CYS A 186 -1.83 -9.90 -34.98
N SER A 187 -2.56 -9.93 -33.87
CA SER A 187 -2.69 -11.12 -33.01
C SER A 187 -3.43 -12.28 -33.69
N TYR A 188 -4.27 -12.01 -34.69
CA TYR A 188 -5.14 -12.97 -35.37
C TYR A 188 -4.66 -13.37 -36.77
N ILE A 189 -3.53 -12.81 -37.22
CA ILE A 189 -2.92 -13.08 -38.52
C ILE A 189 -2.10 -14.38 -38.45
N ASP A 190 -2.13 -15.19 -39.51
CA ASP A 190 -1.27 -16.37 -39.65
C ASP A 190 0.21 -16.01 -39.79
N ASP A 191 1.09 -16.93 -39.44
CA ASP A 191 2.53 -16.65 -39.35
C ASP A 191 3.17 -16.30 -40.72
N GLU A 192 2.62 -16.79 -41.83
CA GLU A 192 3.10 -16.52 -43.19
C GLU A 192 2.84 -15.05 -43.57
N ASN A 193 1.58 -14.61 -43.49
CA ASN A 193 1.21 -13.22 -43.79
C ASN A 193 1.85 -12.23 -42.82
N PHE A 194 1.98 -12.61 -41.54
CA PHE A 194 2.70 -11.79 -40.56
C PHE A 194 4.17 -11.61 -40.94
N GLY A 195 4.84 -12.71 -41.32
CA GLY A 195 6.25 -12.70 -41.75
C GLY A 195 6.50 -11.81 -42.96
N ILE A 196 5.59 -11.81 -43.94
CA ILE A 196 5.67 -10.94 -45.13
C ILE A 196 5.62 -9.45 -44.72
N VAL A 197 4.66 -9.07 -43.88
CA VAL A 197 4.52 -7.68 -43.42
C VAL A 197 5.73 -7.28 -42.58
N LEU A 198 6.16 -8.12 -41.64
CA LEU A 198 7.32 -7.86 -40.81
C LEU A 198 8.58 -7.64 -41.66
N SER A 199 8.84 -8.52 -42.63
CA SER A 199 9.97 -8.41 -43.55
C SER A 199 9.97 -7.07 -44.29
N ARG A 200 8.80 -6.63 -44.77
CA ARG A 200 8.69 -5.33 -45.44
C ARG A 200 8.96 -4.16 -44.49
N LEU A 201 8.39 -4.19 -43.29
CA LEU A 201 8.60 -3.13 -42.30
C LEU A 201 10.07 -3.05 -41.88
N VAL A 202 10.74 -4.19 -41.73
CA VAL A 202 12.18 -4.26 -41.46
C VAL A 202 12.98 -3.67 -42.62
N SER A 203 12.68 -4.03 -43.87
CA SER A 203 13.36 -3.45 -45.05
C SER A 203 13.19 -1.92 -45.14
N ARG A 204 12.00 -1.40 -44.80
CA ARG A 204 11.77 0.06 -44.72
C ARG A 204 12.51 0.71 -43.56
N LEU A 205 12.58 0.03 -42.41
CA LEU A 205 13.34 0.48 -41.25
C LEU A 205 14.83 0.56 -41.55
N GLU A 206 15.41 -0.47 -42.20
CA GLU A 206 16.83 -0.51 -42.60
C GLU A 206 17.20 0.58 -43.61
N SER A 207 16.24 1.06 -44.41
CA SER A 207 16.42 2.16 -45.37
C SER A 207 16.04 3.54 -44.83
N SER A 208 15.61 3.63 -43.55
CA SER A 208 15.18 4.87 -42.90
C SER A 208 16.19 5.35 -41.86
N SER A 209 16.12 6.63 -41.49
CA SER A 209 16.90 7.23 -40.39
C SER A 209 16.04 8.23 -39.60
N GLY A 210 16.55 8.67 -38.45
CA GLY A 210 15.94 9.66 -37.57
C GLY A 210 14.55 9.29 -37.09
N SER A 211 13.64 10.27 -37.13
CA SER A 211 12.26 10.13 -36.66
C SER A 211 11.44 9.10 -37.43
N VAL A 212 11.77 8.88 -38.71
CA VAL A 212 11.07 7.91 -39.58
C VAL A 212 11.40 6.48 -39.12
N ALA A 213 12.67 6.19 -38.88
CA ALA A 213 13.10 4.91 -38.34
C ALA A 213 12.50 4.68 -36.93
N VAL A 214 12.55 5.69 -36.05
CA VAL A 214 11.92 5.64 -34.71
C VAL A 214 10.42 5.30 -34.79
N GLY A 215 9.70 5.86 -35.77
CA GLY A 215 8.29 5.53 -36.02
C GLY A 215 8.07 4.05 -36.34
N PHE A 216 8.90 3.45 -37.21
CA PHE A 216 8.83 2.02 -37.51
C PHE A 216 9.15 1.14 -36.30
N ILE A 217 10.11 1.51 -35.45
CA ILE A 217 10.45 0.75 -34.24
C ILE A 217 9.26 0.77 -33.25
N LYS A 218 8.56 1.90 -33.11
CA LYS A 218 7.33 2.00 -32.28
C LYS A 218 6.18 1.13 -32.83
N ASN A 219 6.08 1.00 -34.15
CA ASN A 219 5.12 0.09 -34.77
C ASN A 219 5.45 -1.37 -34.40
N LEU A 220 6.72 -1.79 -34.49
CA LEU A 220 7.18 -3.12 -34.07
C LEU A 220 6.88 -3.39 -32.58
N GLN A 221 7.11 -2.41 -31.70
CA GLN A 221 6.75 -2.52 -30.28
C GLN A 221 5.24 -2.77 -30.09
N THR A 222 4.41 -2.05 -30.82
CA THR A 222 2.95 -2.17 -30.74
C THR A 222 2.50 -3.55 -31.24
N MET A 223 3.10 -4.06 -32.33
CA MET A 223 2.87 -5.44 -32.82
C MET A 223 3.16 -6.46 -31.72
N TYR A 224 4.35 -6.38 -31.12
CA TYR A 224 4.76 -7.30 -30.06
C TYR A 224 3.78 -7.28 -28.88
N ARG A 225 3.40 -6.10 -28.39
CA ARG A 225 2.46 -5.96 -27.26
C ARG A 225 1.10 -6.59 -27.56
N ASN A 226 0.56 -6.37 -28.75
CA ASN A 226 -0.74 -6.89 -29.13
C ASN A 226 -0.73 -8.43 -29.26
N ILE A 227 0.33 -9.02 -29.82
CA ILE A 227 0.45 -10.48 -29.91
C ILE A 227 0.70 -11.07 -28.52
N CYS A 228 1.63 -10.51 -27.75
CA CYS A 228 2.01 -11.04 -26.44
C CYS A 228 0.85 -11.07 -25.43
N HIS A 229 -0.11 -10.16 -25.54
CA HIS A 229 -1.32 -10.18 -24.70
C HIS A 229 -2.24 -11.38 -24.99
N HIS A 230 -2.17 -11.94 -26.21
CA HIS A 230 -3.00 -13.05 -26.67
C HIS A 230 -2.25 -14.39 -26.63
N ASP A 231 -1.02 -14.41 -27.14
CA ASP A 231 -0.15 -15.59 -27.22
C ASP A 231 1.33 -15.18 -27.05
N PRO A 232 1.88 -15.29 -25.83
CA PRO A 232 3.28 -14.98 -25.55
C PRO A 232 4.28 -15.85 -26.32
N VAL A 233 3.94 -17.10 -26.64
CA VAL A 233 4.83 -18.03 -27.34
C VAL A 233 4.95 -17.62 -28.80
N LYS A 234 3.83 -17.29 -29.44
CA LYS A 234 3.81 -16.72 -30.79
C LYS A 234 4.55 -15.39 -30.86
N ALA A 235 4.38 -14.52 -29.86
CA ALA A 235 5.07 -13.23 -29.82
C ALA A 235 6.60 -13.36 -29.76
N ALA A 236 7.11 -14.37 -29.04
CA ALA A 236 8.54 -14.67 -29.04
C ALA A 236 9.00 -15.22 -30.40
N GLY A 237 8.25 -16.16 -30.99
CA GLY A 237 8.64 -16.80 -32.26
C GLY A 237 8.48 -15.95 -33.53
N CYS A 238 7.80 -14.80 -33.48
CA CYS A 238 7.39 -14.06 -34.68
C CYS A 238 8.48 -13.17 -35.30
N GLY A 239 9.69 -13.11 -34.71
CA GLY A 239 10.84 -12.39 -35.27
C GLY A 239 10.89 -10.89 -34.99
N VAL A 240 9.87 -10.31 -34.34
CA VAL A 240 9.86 -8.89 -33.95
C VAL A 240 11.01 -8.54 -32.99
N ILE A 241 11.30 -9.44 -32.04
CA ILE A 241 12.42 -9.28 -31.11
C ILE A 241 13.73 -9.18 -31.88
N SER A 242 14.00 -10.13 -32.78
CA SER A 242 15.22 -10.14 -33.62
C SER A 242 15.33 -8.88 -34.47
N ALA A 243 14.24 -8.42 -35.08
CA ALA A 243 14.19 -7.17 -35.84
C ALA A 243 14.62 -5.97 -34.99
N ILE A 244 14.08 -5.81 -33.78
CA ILE A 244 14.43 -4.71 -32.88
C ILE A 244 15.87 -4.85 -32.38
N VAL A 245 16.33 -6.06 -32.03
CA VAL A 245 17.74 -6.28 -31.64
C VAL A 245 18.70 -5.91 -32.77
N ASN A 246 18.35 -6.17 -34.03
CA ASN A 246 19.20 -5.80 -35.17
C ASN A 246 19.37 -4.28 -35.33
N THR A 247 18.35 -3.48 -34.99
CA THR A 247 18.44 -2.02 -35.07
C THR A 247 19.49 -1.40 -34.14
N LEU A 248 19.90 -2.12 -33.09
CA LEU A 248 20.99 -1.70 -32.21
C LEU A 248 22.33 -1.60 -32.95
N ARG A 249 22.48 -2.20 -34.13
CA ARG A 249 23.70 -2.07 -34.95
C ARG A 249 23.74 -0.79 -35.78
N SER A 250 22.66 -0.01 -35.78
CA SER A 250 22.55 1.25 -36.51
C SER A 250 23.66 2.23 -36.15
N VAL A 251 23.99 3.11 -37.11
CA VAL A 251 24.85 4.29 -36.88
C VAL A 251 24.06 5.49 -36.37
N ASP A 252 22.72 5.42 -36.42
CA ASP A 252 21.83 6.49 -35.97
C ASP A 252 21.53 6.37 -34.47
N GLN A 253 21.94 7.39 -33.72
CA GLN A 253 21.80 7.43 -32.27
C GLN A 253 20.33 7.42 -31.81
N ALA A 254 19.42 8.08 -32.53
CA ALA A 254 18.01 8.11 -32.16
C ALA A 254 17.35 6.73 -32.31
N VAL A 255 17.82 5.95 -33.30
CA VAL A 255 17.39 4.56 -33.52
C VAL A 255 17.90 3.68 -32.38
N VAL A 256 19.18 3.79 -32.02
CA VAL A 256 19.79 3.01 -30.92
C VAL A 256 19.08 3.30 -29.59
N ASP A 257 18.87 4.57 -29.26
CA ASP A 257 18.22 5.00 -28.01
C ASP A 257 16.79 4.46 -27.88
N GLN A 258 15.99 4.61 -28.95
CA GLN A 258 14.61 4.13 -28.94
C GLN A 258 14.54 2.60 -28.83
N SER A 259 15.46 1.90 -29.47
CA SER A 259 15.52 0.43 -29.41
C SER A 259 15.91 -0.07 -28.03
N ILE A 260 16.85 0.57 -27.34
CA ILE A 260 17.21 0.25 -25.94
C ILE A 260 15.98 0.42 -25.03
N GLU A 261 15.23 1.52 -25.17
CA GLU A 261 14.02 1.77 -24.39
C GLU A 261 12.95 0.69 -24.63
N ILE A 262 12.77 0.27 -25.89
CA ILE A 262 11.76 -0.73 -26.25
C ILE A 262 12.16 -2.12 -25.74
N ILE A 263 13.43 -2.50 -25.86
CA ILE A 263 13.92 -3.78 -25.34
C ILE A 263 13.79 -3.83 -23.82
N HIS A 264 14.10 -2.74 -23.12
CA HIS A 264 13.83 -2.62 -21.68
C HIS A 264 12.35 -2.90 -21.37
N ASN A 265 11.44 -2.27 -22.11
CA ASN A 265 10.01 -2.45 -21.93
C ASN A 265 9.55 -3.90 -22.19
N PHE A 266 10.14 -4.61 -23.15
CA PHE A 266 9.84 -6.02 -23.36
C PHE A 266 10.23 -6.88 -22.16
N SER A 267 11.40 -6.62 -21.58
CA SER A 267 11.89 -7.34 -20.40
C SER A 267 11.10 -7.04 -19.12
N SER A 268 10.46 -5.87 -19.00
CA SER A 268 9.71 -5.48 -17.80
C SER A 268 8.21 -5.82 -17.84
N TYR A 269 7.62 -6.01 -19.02
CA TYR A 269 6.17 -6.17 -19.17
C TYR A 269 5.65 -7.57 -18.81
N VAL A 270 6.52 -8.58 -18.82
CA VAL A 270 6.11 -9.97 -18.71
C VAL A 270 7.19 -10.74 -17.98
N ASN A 271 6.86 -11.31 -16.81
CA ASN A 271 7.63 -12.40 -16.21
C ASN A 271 7.51 -13.65 -17.13
N CYS A 272 8.04 -13.59 -18.35
CA CYS A 272 7.93 -14.63 -19.37
C CYS A 272 9.32 -15.10 -19.79
N GLU A 273 9.70 -16.27 -19.26
CA GLU A 273 10.92 -16.99 -19.60
C GLU A 273 11.12 -17.13 -21.13
N VAL A 274 10.03 -17.21 -21.90
CA VAL A 274 10.05 -17.35 -23.37
C VAL A 274 10.54 -16.08 -24.07
N THR A 275 10.14 -14.89 -23.62
CA THR A 275 10.60 -13.61 -24.18
C THR A 275 12.08 -13.39 -23.91
N SER A 276 12.51 -13.65 -22.68
CA SER A 276 13.92 -13.57 -22.29
C SER A 276 14.76 -14.56 -23.10
N ALA A 277 14.29 -15.80 -23.29
CA ALA A 277 14.92 -16.81 -24.14
C ALA A 277 15.17 -16.32 -25.58
N GLU A 278 14.19 -15.64 -26.19
CA GLU A 278 14.32 -15.16 -27.57
C GLU A 278 15.24 -13.94 -27.70
N LEU A 279 15.21 -13.01 -26.73
CA LEU A 279 16.15 -11.88 -26.70
C LEU A 279 17.61 -12.36 -26.75
N ILE A 280 17.90 -13.49 -26.08
CA ILE A 280 19.22 -14.12 -26.10
C ILE A 280 19.51 -14.74 -27.45
N ARG A 281 18.58 -15.54 -27.99
CA ARG A 281 18.72 -16.16 -29.32
C ARG A 281 18.97 -15.12 -30.41
N SER A 282 18.40 -13.94 -30.27
CA SER A 282 18.58 -12.80 -31.18
C SER A 282 19.98 -12.15 -31.10
N GLY A 283 20.84 -12.59 -30.18
CA GLY A 283 22.19 -12.04 -30.01
C GLY A 283 22.23 -10.67 -29.33
N LEU A 284 21.21 -10.34 -28.53
CA LEU A 284 21.12 -9.07 -27.79
C LEU A 284 22.38 -8.81 -26.99
N ILE A 285 22.84 -9.82 -26.26
CA ILE A 285 23.99 -9.75 -25.36
C ILE A 285 25.26 -9.29 -26.08
N GLN A 286 25.60 -9.92 -27.20
CA GLN A 286 26.79 -9.54 -27.98
C GLN A 286 26.63 -8.13 -28.55
N THR A 287 25.43 -7.80 -29.04
CA THR A 287 25.16 -6.50 -29.66
C THR A 287 25.24 -5.34 -28.66
N LEU A 288 24.74 -5.55 -27.43
CA LEU A 288 24.89 -4.59 -26.34
C LEU A 288 26.36 -4.46 -25.91
N SER A 289 27.15 -5.53 -25.92
CA SER A 289 28.59 -5.47 -25.65
C SER A 289 29.35 -4.65 -26.70
N ASP A 290 29.01 -4.82 -27.98
CA ASP A 290 29.66 -4.07 -29.06
C ASP A 290 29.26 -2.58 -29.02
N LEU A 291 27.99 -2.30 -28.73
CA LEU A 291 27.49 -0.93 -28.51
C LEU A 291 28.18 -0.25 -27.33
N TYR A 292 28.37 -0.99 -26.24
CA TYR A 292 29.03 -0.48 -25.05
C TYR A 292 30.45 0.01 -25.33
N ILE A 293 31.20 -0.75 -26.16
CA ILE A 293 32.55 -0.38 -26.59
C ILE A 293 32.50 0.82 -27.56
N ARG A 294 31.53 0.83 -28.49
CA ARG A 294 31.37 1.89 -29.48
C ARG A 294 31.06 3.26 -28.86
N TYR A 295 30.27 3.28 -27.79
CA TYR A 295 29.82 4.49 -27.10
C TYR A 295 30.50 4.65 -25.73
N SER A 296 31.82 4.46 -25.68
CA SER A 296 32.60 4.52 -24.43
C SER A 296 32.44 5.84 -23.68
N ASP A 297 32.22 6.94 -24.41
CA ASP A 297 32.23 8.31 -23.91
C ASP A 297 30.83 8.81 -23.50
N ASP A 298 29.75 8.06 -23.81
CA ASP A 298 28.36 8.40 -23.46
C ASP A 298 27.92 7.64 -22.20
N LEU A 299 28.03 8.30 -21.05
CA LEU A 299 27.73 7.73 -19.74
C LEU A 299 26.24 7.38 -19.56
N GLU A 300 25.34 8.20 -20.12
CA GLU A 300 23.89 8.02 -20.00
C GLU A 300 23.45 6.79 -20.82
N LEU A 301 23.97 6.65 -22.04
CA LEU A 301 23.72 5.48 -22.88
C LEU A 301 24.29 4.19 -22.27
N ARG A 302 25.54 4.23 -21.77
CA ARG A 302 26.17 3.08 -21.08
C ARG A 302 25.31 2.61 -19.90
N THR A 303 24.76 3.56 -19.15
CA THR A 303 23.88 3.27 -18.01
C THR A 303 22.58 2.57 -18.43
N ARG A 304 21.96 3.00 -19.54
CA ARG A 304 20.77 2.36 -20.11
C ARG A 304 21.06 0.97 -20.69
N ILE A 305 22.15 0.81 -21.45
CA ILE A 305 22.63 -0.48 -22.00
C ILE A 305 22.79 -1.51 -20.88
N ILE A 306 23.45 -1.11 -19.81
CA ILE A 306 23.71 -1.93 -18.64
C ILE A 306 22.41 -2.40 -17.96
N LYS A 307 21.42 -1.51 -17.85
CA LYS A 307 20.13 -1.82 -17.24
C LYS A 307 19.40 -2.90 -18.05
N VAL A 308 19.30 -2.71 -19.36
CA VAL A 308 18.65 -3.65 -20.27
C VAL A 308 19.32 -5.03 -20.24
N ALA A 309 20.65 -5.06 -20.35
CA ALA A 309 21.37 -6.32 -20.31
C ALA A 309 21.23 -7.03 -18.95
N GLY A 310 21.14 -6.28 -17.84
CA GLY A 310 20.92 -6.84 -16.50
C GLY A 310 19.54 -7.46 -16.33
N THR A 311 18.48 -6.77 -16.78
CA THR A 311 17.11 -7.29 -16.74
C THR A 311 16.96 -8.54 -17.62
N ALA A 312 17.52 -8.52 -18.83
CA ALA A 312 17.49 -9.69 -19.71
C ALA A 312 18.25 -10.89 -19.11
N ALA A 313 19.38 -10.64 -18.44
CA ALA A 313 20.19 -11.70 -17.83
C ALA A 313 19.58 -12.27 -16.54
N SER A 314 18.84 -11.48 -15.74
CA SER A 314 18.29 -11.93 -14.45
C SER A 314 17.24 -13.03 -14.53
N ASP A 315 16.67 -13.29 -15.71
CA ASP A 315 15.71 -14.38 -15.93
C ASP A 315 16.33 -15.65 -16.51
N MET A 316 17.66 -15.67 -16.69
CA MET A 316 18.35 -16.77 -17.35
C MET A 316 18.88 -17.81 -16.37
N ARG A 317 18.83 -19.08 -16.79
CA ARG A 317 19.54 -20.19 -16.13
C ARG A 317 20.96 -20.40 -16.68
N ASP A 318 21.15 -20.20 -17.98
CA ASP A 318 22.43 -20.35 -18.69
C ASP A 318 22.80 -19.05 -19.41
N PHE A 319 23.88 -18.35 -19.02
CA PHE A 319 24.33 -17.09 -19.64
C PHE A 319 25.84 -17.10 -19.98
N PRO A 320 26.29 -16.31 -20.96
CA PRO A 320 27.71 -16.16 -21.26
C PRO A 320 28.45 -15.46 -20.11
N VAL A 321 29.41 -16.16 -19.51
CA VAL A 321 30.21 -15.68 -18.37
C VAL A 321 31.02 -14.42 -18.72
N SER A 322 31.38 -14.26 -20.00
CA SER A 322 32.02 -13.06 -20.55
C SER A 322 31.13 -11.80 -20.46
N LEU A 323 29.80 -11.95 -20.50
CA LEU A 323 28.87 -10.84 -20.30
C LEU A 323 28.79 -10.47 -18.81
N VAL A 324 28.77 -11.45 -17.91
CA VAL A 324 28.77 -11.21 -16.46
C VAL A 324 29.93 -10.30 -16.08
N ARG A 325 31.12 -10.55 -16.64
CA ARG A 325 32.29 -9.68 -16.48
C ARG A 325 31.99 -8.21 -16.79
N SER A 326 31.55 -7.91 -18.01
CA SER A 326 31.35 -6.53 -18.46
C SER A 326 30.15 -5.87 -17.77
N LEU A 327 29.11 -6.65 -17.46
CA LEU A 327 27.87 -6.15 -16.90
C LEU A 327 27.98 -5.88 -15.40
N VAL A 328 28.54 -6.83 -14.64
CA VAL A 328 28.63 -6.75 -13.18
C VAL A 328 29.75 -5.79 -12.75
N PHE A 329 30.92 -5.86 -13.37
CA PHE A 329 32.06 -5.03 -12.99
C PHE A 329 31.84 -3.55 -13.31
N GLU A 330 31.25 -3.23 -14.47
CA GLU A 330 30.93 -1.84 -14.83
C GLU A 330 29.68 -1.32 -14.10
N GLN A 331 28.69 -2.16 -13.81
CA GLN A 331 27.60 -1.77 -12.89
C GLN A 331 28.14 -1.35 -11.54
N LEU A 332 29.02 -2.17 -10.96
CA LEU A 332 29.67 -1.88 -9.69
C LEU A 332 30.56 -0.63 -9.77
N THR A 333 31.31 -0.46 -10.85
CA THR A 333 32.18 0.70 -11.06
C THR A 333 31.38 1.99 -11.24
N ILE A 334 30.30 1.99 -12.03
CA ILE A 334 29.39 3.14 -12.19
C ILE A 334 28.70 3.46 -10.85
N SER A 335 28.28 2.43 -10.10
CA SER A 335 27.70 2.61 -8.75
C SER A 335 28.70 3.21 -7.74
N ILE A 336 30.01 3.06 -7.97
CA ILE A 336 31.06 3.70 -7.16
C ILE A 336 31.25 5.17 -7.56
N LEU A 337 30.99 5.52 -8.81
CA LEU A 337 31.21 6.88 -9.34
C LEU A 337 29.97 7.78 -9.20
N ASP A 338 28.77 7.21 -9.14
CA ASP A 338 27.51 7.94 -9.00
C ASP A 338 27.17 8.20 -7.52
N VAL A 339 26.77 9.44 -7.21
CA VAL A 339 26.49 9.91 -5.84
C VAL A 339 25.05 9.55 -5.43
N ASP A 340 24.16 9.33 -6.41
CA ASP A 340 22.75 8.98 -6.18
C ASP A 340 22.54 7.46 -6.28
N MET A 341 22.78 6.74 -5.18
CA MET A 341 22.78 5.27 -5.12
C MET A 341 21.44 4.60 -5.50
N TYR A 342 20.34 5.35 -5.68
CA TYR A 342 18.98 4.83 -5.87
C TYR A 342 18.85 3.84 -7.05
N ASP A 343 19.36 4.21 -8.22
CA ASP A 343 19.24 3.38 -9.44
C ASP A 343 20.23 2.22 -9.48
N CYS A 344 21.24 2.24 -8.61
CA CYS A 344 22.27 1.21 -8.52
C CYS A 344 21.82 0.03 -7.65
N LEU A 345 21.07 0.27 -6.58
CA LEU A 345 20.61 -0.78 -5.66
C LEU A 345 19.57 -1.73 -6.28
N ARG A 346 18.67 -1.22 -7.13
CA ARG A 346 17.77 -2.07 -7.92
C ARG A 346 18.53 -3.05 -8.83
N ARG A 347 19.72 -2.68 -9.31
CA ARG A 347 20.55 -3.53 -10.20
C ARG A 347 21.19 -4.70 -9.45
N PHE A 348 21.40 -4.60 -8.13
CA PHE A 348 21.85 -5.73 -7.32
C PHE A 348 20.84 -6.87 -7.25
N GLY A 349 19.54 -6.58 -7.42
CA GLY A 349 18.51 -7.60 -7.57
C GLY A 349 18.76 -8.51 -8.78
N HIS A 350 19.18 -7.94 -9.92
CA HIS A 350 19.51 -8.72 -11.11
C HIS A 350 20.69 -9.68 -10.87
N ILE A 351 21.74 -9.20 -10.19
CA ILE A 351 22.91 -10.02 -9.85
C ILE A 351 22.49 -11.16 -8.90
N ASN A 352 21.67 -10.86 -7.89
CA ASN A 352 21.13 -11.86 -6.98
C ASN A 352 20.38 -12.97 -7.73
N ASP A 353 19.48 -12.58 -8.64
CA ASP A 353 18.65 -13.52 -9.38
C ASP A 353 19.49 -14.37 -10.35
N MET A 354 20.52 -13.78 -10.98
CA MET A 354 21.50 -14.51 -11.78
C MET A 354 22.25 -15.57 -10.96
N ILE A 355 22.68 -15.25 -9.73
CA ILE A 355 23.36 -16.22 -8.85
C ILE A 355 22.41 -17.36 -8.45
N GLN A 356 21.16 -17.03 -8.10
CA GLN A 356 20.18 -18.02 -7.65
C GLN A 356 19.72 -18.96 -8.77
N LYS A 357 19.48 -18.42 -9.98
CA LYS A 357 18.93 -19.18 -11.13
C LYS A 357 20.00 -19.91 -11.95
N SER A 358 21.28 -19.54 -11.84
CA SER A 358 22.36 -20.13 -12.65
C SER A 358 22.56 -21.63 -12.41
N THR A 359 22.59 -22.40 -13.50
CA THR A 359 22.95 -23.83 -13.54
C THR A 359 24.47 -24.06 -13.51
N ASN A 360 25.27 -23.08 -13.96
CA ASN A 360 26.73 -23.17 -14.03
C ASN A 360 27.41 -22.36 -12.92
N LYS A 361 27.17 -22.80 -11.68
CA LYS A 361 27.68 -22.16 -10.45
C LYS A 361 29.21 -22.05 -10.41
N THR A 362 29.93 -23.04 -10.96
CA THR A 362 31.40 -23.08 -10.96
C THR A 362 32.04 -21.98 -11.80
N GLU A 363 31.54 -21.75 -13.02
CA GLU A 363 32.04 -20.66 -13.87
C GLU A 363 31.71 -19.28 -13.29
N MET A 364 30.55 -19.13 -12.64
CA MET A 364 30.20 -17.92 -11.90
C MET A 364 31.23 -17.62 -10.81
N ILE A 365 31.59 -18.61 -9.97
CA ILE A 365 32.61 -18.46 -8.91
C ILE A 365 33.95 -18.05 -9.51
N LYS A 366 34.36 -18.69 -10.60
CA LYS A 366 35.60 -18.38 -11.30
C LYS A 366 35.60 -16.92 -11.79
N ALA A 367 34.49 -16.42 -12.33
CA ALA A 367 34.35 -15.03 -12.72
C ALA A 367 34.41 -14.06 -11.54
N PHE A 368 33.72 -14.35 -10.42
CA PHE A 368 33.80 -13.52 -9.21
C PHE A 368 35.24 -13.37 -8.71
N ARG A 369 36.04 -14.44 -8.79
CA ARG A 369 37.46 -14.47 -8.40
C ARG A 369 38.36 -13.75 -9.40
N GLU A 370 38.39 -14.20 -10.66
CA GLU A 370 39.33 -13.71 -11.67
C GLU A 370 39.20 -12.20 -11.89
N TYR A 371 37.99 -11.67 -11.70
CA TYR A 371 37.69 -10.25 -11.89
C TYR A 371 37.61 -9.46 -10.58
N GLY A 372 37.89 -10.06 -9.41
CA GLY A 372 37.95 -9.34 -8.13
C GLY A 372 36.64 -8.64 -7.74
N ILE A 373 35.49 -9.17 -8.17
CA ILE A 373 34.16 -8.56 -7.97
C ILE A 373 33.85 -8.43 -6.47
N MET A 374 34.25 -9.43 -5.67
CA MET A 374 34.10 -9.41 -4.22
C MET A 374 34.90 -8.27 -3.56
N GLN A 375 36.12 -8.00 -4.03
CA GLN A 375 36.92 -6.89 -3.52
C GLN A 375 36.29 -5.52 -3.85
N GLN A 376 35.65 -5.39 -5.00
CA GLN A 376 34.91 -4.16 -5.34
C GLN A 376 33.69 -3.96 -4.45
N LEU A 377 32.90 -5.01 -4.22
CA LEU A 377 31.78 -4.97 -3.27
C LEU A 377 32.26 -4.56 -1.88
N ILE A 378 33.34 -5.19 -1.38
CA ILE A 378 33.99 -4.84 -0.11
C ILE A 378 34.41 -3.36 -0.07
N THR A 379 34.95 -2.85 -1.18
CA THR A 379 35.39 -1.44 -1.31
C THR A 379 34.22 -0.48 -1.25
N ILE A 380 33.07 -0.82 -1.88
CA ILE A 380 31.82 -0.04 -1.78
C ILE A 380 31.42 0.08 -0.31
N TYR A 381 31.32 -1.04 0.44
CA TYR A 381 30.98 -1.04 1.87
C TYR A 381 32.01 -0.36 2.78
N SER A 382 33.22 -0.10 2.28
CA SER A 382 34.27 0.58 3.03
C SER A 382 34.16 2.11 2.96
N ARG A 383 33.28 2.67 2.12
CA ARG A 383 33.08 4.12 2.04
C ARG A 383 32.27 4.63 3.24
N ARG A 384 32.64 5.80 3.78
CA ARG A 384 31.99 6.38 4.96
C ARG A 384 30.55 6.87 4.69
N ASP A 385 30.21 7.18 3.44
CA ASP A 385 28.92 7.76 3.02
C ASP A 385 28.05 6.80 2.19
N VAL A 386 28.07 5.49 2.49
CA VAL A 386 27.17 4.54 1.81
C VAL A 386 25.76 4.64 2.40
N ASN A 387 24.81 5.12 1.60
CA ASN A 387 23.38 5.03 1.91
C ASN A 387 22.84 3.64 1.54
N LEU A 388 22.76 2.77 2.54
CA LEU A 388 22.04 1.51 2.51
C LEU A 388 20.53 1.83 2.66
N TYR A 389 19.85 2.19 1.57
CA TYR A 389 18.40 2.35 1.57
C TYR A 389 17.73 1.05 1.08
N ASP A 390 16.68 0.58 1.76
CA ASP A 390 15.93 -0.63 1.41
C ASP A 390 14.44 -0.30 1.24
N TYR A 391 13.89 -0.54 0.04
CA TYR A 391 12.49 -0.29 -0.30
C TYR A 391 11.82 -1.61 -0.75
N GLY A 392 11.49 -2.47 0.22
CA GLY A 392 10.67 -3.67 0.02
C GLY A 392 11.42 -4.96 -0.35
N ASP A 393 10.67 -6.08 -0.34
CA ASP A 393 11.19 -7.47 -0.40
C ASP A 393 11.98 -7.85 -1.68
N GLU A 394 11.90 -7.05 -2.75
CA GLU A 394 12.47 -7.40 -4.05
C GLU A 394 13.84 -6.79 -4.36
N THR A 395 14.34 -5.80 -3.59
CA THR A 395 15.56 -5.05 -3.96
C THR A 395 16.55 -4.81 -2.82
N SER A 396 16.71 -5.77 -1.89
CA SER A 396 17.58 -5.55 -0.73
C SER A 396 19.04 -5.95 -0.97
N ILE A 397 19.94 -5.01 -0.66
CA ILE A 397 21.39 -5.24 -0.50
C ILE A 397 21.66 -6.45 0.41
N VAL A 398 20.82 -6.63 1.43
CA VAL A 398 20.84 -7.77 2.37
C VAL A 398 20.67 -9.09 1.63
N LYS A 399 19.76 -9.17 0.66
CA LYS A 399 19.48 -10.38 -0.12
C LYS A 399 20.68 -10.77 -0.97
N LEU A 400 21.38 -9.81 -1.59
CA LEU A 400 22.60 -10.11 -2.35
C LEU A 400 23.71 -10.69 -1.46
N VAL A 401 24.00 -10.05 -0.31
CA VAL A 401 25.05 -10.55 0.60
C VAL A 401 24.68 -11.90 1.21
N LYS A 402 23.40 -12.10 1.54
CA LYS A 402 22.88 -13.39 1.98
C LYS A 402 23.05 -14.46 0.91
N THR A 403 22.62 -14.18 -0.32
CA THR A 403 22.77 -15.13 -1.44
C THR A 403 24.24 -15.46 -1.70
N LEU A 404 25.16 -14.49 -1.61
CA LEU A 404 26.60 -14.75 -1.72
C LEU A 404 27.13 -15.62 -0.58
N ALA A 405 26.68 -15.39 0.66
CA ALA A 405 27.02 -16.22 1.81
C ALA A 405 26.47 -17.64 1.67
N ASP A 406 25.18 -17.80 1.35
CA ASP A 406 24.53 -19.09 1.10
C ASP A 406 25.19 -19.83 -0.07
N PHE A 407 25.57 -19.11 -1.13
CA PHE A 407 26.26 -19.67 -2.28
C PHE A 407 27.66 -20.18 -1.93
N ALA A 408 28.40 -19.44 -1.10
CA ALA A 408 29.71 -19.85 -0.61
C ALA A 408 29.63 -21.04 0.36
N ASP A 409 28.63 -21.06 1.24
CA ASP A 409 28.45 -22.11 2.24
C ASP A 409 28.03 -23.45 1.62
N ASN A 410 27.44 -23.43 0.41
CA ASN A 410 26.96 -24.61 -0.32
C ASN A 410 27.88 -25.07 -1.48
N HIS A 411 29.03 -24.44 -1.71
CA HIS A 411 29.97 -24.83 -2.77
C HIS A 411 31.31 -25.31 -2.19
N PRO A 412 31.99 -26.32 -2.77
CA PRO A 412 33.29 -26.83 -2.28
C PRO A 412 34.43 -25.80 -2.34
N ASP A 413 34.20 -24.65 -2.95
CA ASP A 413 35.20 -23.60 -3.11
C ASP A 413 34.94 -22.47 -2.10
N SER A 414 35.67 -22.50 -0.99
CA SER A 414 35.51 -21.56 0.13
C SER A 414 36.18 -20.20 -0.09
N SER A 415 36.71 -19.92 -1.29
CA SER A 415 37.42 -18.66 -1.59
C SER A 415 36.55 -17.43 -1.40
N ILE A 416 35.28 -17.47 -1.83
CA ILE A 416 34.32 -16.35 -1.64
C ILE A 416 34.07 -16.09 -0.14
N ARG A 417 33.92 -17.16 0.66
CA ARG A 417 33.76 -17.02 2.12
C ARG A 417 35.02 -16.46 2.77
N THR A 418 36.18 -16.91 2.30
CA THR A 418 37.49 -16.41 2.76
C THR A 418 37.65 -14.91 2.46
N GLU A 419 37.26 -14.46 1.27
CA GLU A 419 37.31 -13.03 0.91
C GLU A 419 36.29 -12.19 1.70
N LEU A 420 35.08 -12.72 1.97
CA LEU A 420 34.11 -12.07 2.86
C LEU A 420 34.65 -11.96 4.29
N ASP A 421 35.29 -13.00 4.81
CA ASP A 421 35.81 -13.01 6.19
C ASP A 421 37.10 -12.19 6.36
N GLN A 422 37.97 -12.15 5.34
CA GLN A 422 39.24 -11.41 5.35
C GLN A 422 39.10 -9.95 4.88
N GLY A 423 38.03 -9.62 4.15
CA GLY A 423 37.83 -8.35 3.46
C GLY A 423 37.54 -7.13 4.34
N ARG A 424 37.72 -7.18 5.66
CA ARG A 424 37.31 -6.12 6.61
C ARG A 424 35.82 -5.72 6.56
N ILE A 425 34.98 -6.41 5.78
CA ILE A 425 33.56 -6.05 5.59
C ILE A 425 32.79 -6.20 6.91
N PHE A 426 33.09 -7.22 7.70
CA PHE A 426 32.54 -7.39 9.04
C PHE A 426 32.92 -6.20 9.93
N GLU A 427 34.19 -5.79 9.94
CA GLU A 427 34.70 -4.68 10.71
C GLU A 427 34.10 -3.33 10.25
N ASN A 428 33.88 -3.14 8.95
CA ASN A 428 33.27 -1.94 8.37
C ASN A 428 31.76 -1.87 8.66
N LEU A 429 31.02 -2.97 8.48
CA LEU A 429 29.60 -3.05 8.86
C LEU A 429 29.45 -2.84 10.37
N MET A 430 30.35 -3.40 11.18
CA MET A 430 30.40 -3.13 12.63
C MET A 430 30.72 -1.67 12.94
N ALA A 431 31.56 -1.01 12.14
CA ALA A 431 31.84 0.42 12.28
C ALA A 431 30.62 1.29 11.90
N ILE A 432 29.86 0.92 10.86
CA ILE A 432 28.59 1.57 10.49
C ILE A 432 27.57 1.41 11.63
N VAL A 433 27.37 0.19 12.13
CA VAL A 433 26.48 -0.10 13.28
C VAL A 433 26.88 0.73 14.51
N LYS A 434 28.19 0.96 14.71
CA LYS A 434 28.75 1.73 15.83
C LYS A 434 28.87 3.24 15.57
N SER A 435 28.56 3.73 14.37
CA SER A 435 28.75 5.14 14.00
C SER A 435 27.56 5.99 14.46
N ASP A 436 27.84 7.09 15.15
CA ASP A 436 26.83 8.04 15.63
C ASP A 436 26.35 9.00 14.53
N THR A 437 27.11 9.13 13.44
CA THR A 437 26.78 9.99 12.29
C THR A 437 26.11 9.23 11.14
N ALA A 438 26.05 7.90 11.20
CA ALA A 438 25.44 7.09 10.13
C ALA A 438 23.91 7.09 10.22
N GLU A 439 23.22 7.20 9.08
CA GLU A 439 21.77 7.12 9.01
C GLU A 439 21.23 5.83 9.63
N TYR A 440 20.07 5.89 10.28
CA TYR A 440 19.47 4.75 10.97
C TYR A 440 19.24 3.54 10.06
N THR A 441 18.78 3.78 8.83
CA THR A 441 18.56 2.73 7.82
C THR A 441 19.84 1.95 7.55
N ASN A 442 20.97 2.66 7.49
CA ASN A 442 22.29 2.08 7.28
C ASN A 442 22.73 1.20 8.46
N ARG A 443 22.49 1.65 9.70
CA ARG A 443 22.78 0.85 10.91
C ARG A 443 21.93 -0.43 10.98
N LYS A 444 20.64 -0.33 10.64
CA LYS A 444 19.72 -1.48 10.64
C LYS A 444 20.14 -2.53 9.62
N ILE A 445 20.39 -2.13 8.38
CA ILE A 445 20.76 -3.04 7.29
C ILE A 445 22.12 -3.67 7.56
N ALA A 446 23.10 -2.90 8.04
CA ALA A 446 24.40 -3.45 8.43
C ALA A 446 24.26 -4.52 9.53
N GLY A 447 23.39 -4.29 10.52
CA GLY A 447 23.08 -5.26 11.57
C GLY A 447 22.46 -6.56 11.02
N GLN A 448 21.49 -6.45 10.11
CA GLN A 448 20.85 -7.61 9.47
C GLN A 448 21.84 -8.45 8.65
N ILE A 449 22.76 -7.79 7.92
CA ILE A 449 23.81 -8.48 7.16
C ILE A 449 24.74 -9.24 8.10
N ILE A 450 25.14 -8.63 9.22
CA ILE A 450 25.99 -9.27 10.23
C ILE A 450 25.31 -10.50 10.83
N GLU A 451 24.05 -10.38 11.24
CA GLU A 451 23.29 -11.47 11.83
C GLU A 451 23.10 -12.64 10.86
N THR A 452 22.84 -12.34 9.58
CA THR A 452 22.54 -13.36 8.58
C THR A 452 23.81 -14.04 8.05
N CYS A 453 24.85 -13.27 7.72
CA CYS A 453 25.99 -13.76 6.94
C CYS A 453 27.23 -14.05 7.80
N PHE A 454 27.36 -13.33 8.92
CA PHE A 454 28.50 -13.46 9.83
C PHE A 454 28.10 -14.10 11.15
N GLN A 455 26.97 -14.81 11.18
CA GLN A 455 26.42 -15.45 12.38
C GLN A 455 27.45 -16.35 13.08
N HIS A 456 28.29 -17.06 12.33
CA HIS A 456 29.36 -17.90 12.88
C HIS A 456 30.45 -17.08 13.61
N ARG A 457 30.75 -15.85 13.18
CA ARG A 457 31.62 -14.91 13.91
C ARG A 457 30.89 -14.23 15.08
N VAL A 458 29.55 -14.20 15.04
CA VAL A 458 28.68 -13.72 16.12
C VAL A 458 28.46 -14.79 17.20
N HIS A 459 28.37 -16.08 16.85
CA HIS A 459 28.08 -17.22 17.75
C HIS A 459 29.26 -17.66 18.62
N VAL A 460 30.49 -17.33 18.23
CA VAL A 460 31.66 -17.43 19.15
C VAL A 460 31.58 -16.34 20.25
N ALA A 461 30.64 -15.39 20.12
CA ALA A 461 30.31 -14.36 21.11
C ALA A 461 28.90 -14.55 21.73
N ASN A 462 28.62 -15.78 22.16
CA ASN A 462 27.73 -16.16 23.27
C ASN A 462 26.19 -16.08 23.11
N SER A 463 25.55 -17.14 23.63
CA SER A 463 24.14 -17.54 23.47
C SER A 463 23.28 -17.29 24.73
N SER A 464 23.34 -16.09 25.31
CA SER A 464 22.58 -15.79 26.54
C SER A 464 21.98 -14.40 26.61
N ILE A 465 21.41 -13.94 25.48
CA ILE A 465 20.30 -13.00 25.46
C ILE A 465 19.30 -13.57 24.44
N GLN A 466 18.15 -14.05 24.91
CA GLN A 466 17.00 -14.19 24.02
C GLN A 466 16.65 -12.78 23.55
N PRO A 467 16.67 -12.48 22.23
CA PRO A 467 15.99 -11.29 21.74
C PRO A 467 14.54 -11.37 22.24
N TYR A 468 13.87 -10.24 22.51
CA TYR A 468 12.42 -10.20 22.77
C TYR A 468 11.58 -10.64 21.55
N ASN A 469 12.12 -11.48 20.66
CA ASN A 469 11.42 -12.13 19.56
C ASN A 469 10.26 -13.01 20.06
N ASP A 470 10.28 -13.45 21.31
CA ASP A 470 9.16 -14.18 21.94
C ASP A 470 7.89 -13.29 22.07
N ASN A 471 8.05 -11.96 22.05
CA ASN A 471 6.95 -10.98 22.09
C ASN A 471 6.61 -10.38 20.72
N ALA A 472 7.39 -10.67 19.65
CA ALA A 472 7.30 -10.03 18.33
C ALA A 472 6.01 -10.33 17.52
N LYS A 473 4.98 -10.90 18.15
CA LYS A 473 3.68 -11.24 17.56
C LYS A 473 2.47 -10.89 18.43
N ILE A 474 2.63 -10.15 19.53
CA ILE A 474 1.47 -9.51 20.14
C ILE A 474 1.20 -8.27 19.28
N GLY A 475 0.07 -8.21 18.57
CA GLY A 475 -0.28 -7.16 17.60
C GLY A 475 -0.50 -5.76 18.21
N THR A 476 0.41 -5.30 19.08
CA THR A 476 0.29 -4.04 19.84
C THR A 476 0.63 -2.80 19.04
N SER A 477 1.01 -2.94 17.75
CA SER A 477 1.40 -1.80 16.90
C SER A 477 0.29 -0.75 16.73
N SER A 478 -0.98 -1.12 16.94
CA SER A 478 -2.15 -0.24 16.87
C SER A 478 -2.33 0.67 18.10
N GLY A 479 -1.74 0.34 19.26
CA GLY A 479 -1.93 1.06 20.53
C GLY A 479 -0.76 1.95 20.98
N ILE A 480 0.36 1.96 20.26
CA ILE A 480 1.57 2.71 20.65
C ILE A 480 1.44 4.19 20.30
N ALA A 481 1.85 5.06 21.23
CA ALA A 481 1.87 6.52 21.05
C ALA A 481 2.49 6.94 19.69
N GLY A 482 1.68 7.61 18.86
CA GLY A 482 2.12 8.20 17.58
C GLY A 482 2.10 7.26 16.37
N TYR A 483 1.46 6.08 16.44
CA TYR A 483 1.34 5.18 15.29
C TYR A 483 0.10 5.45 14.42
N VAL A 484 -1.04 5.85 15.00
CA VAL A 484 -2.29 6.09 14.26
C VAL A 484 -3.04 7.27 14.89
N ARG A 485 -3.47 8.25 14.09
CA ARG A 485 -4.53 9.19 14.52
C ARG A 485 -5.86 8.46 14.34
N GLY A 486 -6.76 8.55 15.32
CA GLY A 486 -8.10 7.98 15.21
C GLY A 486 -8.87 8.56 14.02
N GLU A 487 -9.81 7.79 13.50
CA GLU A 487 -10.80 8.33 12.56
C GLU A 487 -11.76 9.25 13.31
N VAL A 488 -12.14 10.37 12.70
CA VAL A 488 -13.12 11.30 13.29
C VAL A 488 -14.45 10.58 13.49
N ARG A 489 -14.98 10.59 14.72
CA ARG A 489 -16.31 10.09 15.05
C ARG A 489 -17.36 11.17 14.79
N THR A 490 -18.53 10.77 14.32
CA THR A 490 -19.70 11.65 14.15
C THR A 490 -20.40 11.93 15.48
N LEU A 491 -21.17 13.02 15.54
CA LEU A 491 -22.01 13.36 16.70
C LEU A 491 -22.99 12.24 17.08
N VAL A 492 -23.44 11.45 16.12
CA VAL A 492 -24.32 10.29 16.36
C VAL A 492 -23.57 9.18 17.10
N GLU A 493 -22.34 8.86 16.67
CA GLU A 493 -21.47 7.90 17.36
C GLU A 493 -21.11 8.40 18.76
N MET A 494 -20.77 9.68 18.89
CA MET A 494 -20.43 10.30 20.18
C MET A 494 -21.59 10.22 21.18
N ARG A 495 -22.82 10.53 20.77
CA ARG A 495 -24.02 10.40 21.62
C ARG A 495 -24.29 8.95 22.03
N TYR A 496 -24.10 8.01 21.11
CA TYR A 496 -24.25 6.59 21.41
C TYR A 496 -23.22 6.12 22.45
N ILE A 497 -21.95 6.48 22.27
CA ILE A 497 -20.86 6.17 23.20
C ILE A 497 -21.14 6.77 24.58
N GLN A 498 -21.57 8.03 24.66
CA GLN A 498 -21.95 8.68 25.92
C GLN A 498 -23.08 7.96 26.64
N TYR A 499 -24.09 7.48 25.91
CA TYR A 499 -25.17 6.70 26.50
C TYR A 499 -24.69 5.34 27.02
N LEU A 500 -23.85 4.63 26.25
CA LEU A 500 -23.27 3.36 26.67
C LEU A 500 -22.40 3.54 27.94
N GLN A 501 -21.64 4.64 28.01
CA GLN A 501 -20.85 5.05 29.18
C GLN A 501 -21.69 5.19 30.44
N CYS A 502 -22.87 5.79 30.36
CA CYS A 502 -23.78 5.92 31.50
C CYS A 502 -24.17 4.56 32.10
N ILE A 503 -24.27 3.50 31.28
CA ILE A 503 -24.55 2.14 31.77
C ILE A 503 -23.28 1.48 32.32
N LEU A 504 -22.16 1.58 31.59
CA LEU A 504 -20.88 0.96 32.00
C LEU A 504 -20.33 1.55 33.32
N CYS A 505 -20.70 2.78 33.66
CA CYS A 505 -20.40 3.40 34.95
C CYS A 505 -21.28 2.90 36.11
N LYS A 506 -22.41 2.22 35.84
CA LYS A 506 -23.26 1.68 36.91
C LYS A 506 -22.54 0.50 37.60
N PRO A 507 -22.60 0.41 38.94
CA PRO A 507 -22.03 -0.72 39.66
C PRO A 507 -22.73 -2.01 39.21
N MET A 508 -21.97 -3.09 39.06
CA MET A 508 -22.49 -4.44 38.78
C MET A 508 -23.37 -4.56 37.52
N TRP A 509 -23.23 -3.65 36.54
CA TRP A 509 -24.05 -3.65 35.32
C TRP A 509 -24.06 -5.00 34.57
N TRP A 510 -22.95 -5.76 34.64
CA TRP A 510 -22.78 -7.05 33.99
C TRP A 510 -23.62 -8.17 34.63
N ILE A 511 -24.06 -7.99 35.88
CA ILE A 511 -25.02 -8.86 36.56
C ILE A 511 -26.42 -8.31 36.33
N ASP A 512 -26.61 -7.01 36.52
CA ASP A 512 -27.91 -6.33 36.44
C ASP A 512 -28.59 -6.45 35.08
N ILE A 513 -27.82 -6.57 33.99
CA ILE A 513 -28.35 -6.80 32.64
C ILE A 513 -29.13 -8.12 32.51
N THR A 514 -28.91 -9.08 33.40
CA THR A 514 -29.67 -10.34 33.44
C THR A 514 -31.00 -10.21 34.19
N ASN A 515 -31.18 -9.12 34.95
CA ASN A 515 -32.39 -8.85 35.72
C ASN A 515 -33.37 -7.99 34.92
N GLN A 516 -34.47 -8.61 34.49
CA GLN A 516 -35.47 -7.94 33.66
C GLN A 516 -36.05 -6.67 34.30
N HIS A 517 -36.27 -6.65 35.62
CA HIS A 517 -36.81 -5.47 36.30
C HIS A 517 -35.84 -4.28 36.26
N ILE A 518 -34.54 -4.53 36.36
CA ILE A 518 -33.52 -3.46 36.28
C ILE A 518 -33.40 -2.95 34.85
N VAL A 519 -33.42 -3.85 33.86
CA VAL A 519 -33.39 -3.48 32.43
C VAL A 519 -34.62 -2.65 32.04
N GLU A 520 -35.81 -2.97 32.57
CA GLU A 520 -37.03 -2.18 32.36
C GLU A 520 -36.91 -0.79 33.00
N GLN A 521 -36.28 -0.67 34.17
CA GLN A 521 -35.97 0.63 34.78
C GLN A 521 -34.99 1.43 33.91
N TRP A 522 -33.90 0.83 33.43
CA TRP A 522 -32.97 1.50 32.52
C TRP A 522 -33.67 1.97 31.23
N ARG A 523 -34.63 1.20 30.72
CA ARG A 523 -35.43 1.58 29.55
C ARG A 523 -36.29 2.81 29.84
N ALA A 524 -36.93 2.89 31.01
CA ALA A 524 -37.69 4.06 31.43
C ALA A 524 -36.77 5.29 31.58
N ASP A 525 -35.66 5.16 32.30
CA ASP A 525 -34.68 6.23 32.51
C ASP A 525 -34.11 6.75 31.17
N SER A 526 -33.95 5.87 30.18
CA SER A 526 -33.45 6.22 28.84
C SER A 526 -34.45 7.05 28.03
N LEU A 527 -35.76 6.77 28.18
CA LEU A 527 -36.81 7.56 27.55
C LEU A 527 -36.84 8.99 28.12
N ASP A 528 -36.65 9.14 29.43
CA ASP A 528 -36.55 10.44 30.10
C ASP A 528 -35.32 11.25 29.65
N GLN A 529 -34.27 10.58 29.16
CA GLN A 529 -33.06 11.18 28.57
C GLN A 529 -33.17 11.41 27.04
N ASN A 530 -34.35 11.25 26.44
CA ASN A 530 -34.59 11.35 25.00
C ASN A 530 -33.79 10.35 24.14
N ILE A 531 -33.46 9.17 24.68
CA ILE A 531 -32.82 8.09 23.92
C ILE A 531 -33.88 7.28 23.19
N LEU A 532 -33.67 7.06 21.89
CA LEU A 532 -34.58 6.27 21.05
C LEU A 532 -34.60 4.79 21.49
N PRO A 533 -35.76 4.12 21.45
CA PRO A 533 -35.86 2.68 21.77
C PRO A 533 -34.91 1.79 20.95
N SER A 534 -34.67 2.14 19.68
CA SER A 534 -33.70 1.42 18.83
C SER A 534 -32.26 1.56 19.34
N THR A 535 -31.87 2.75 19.80
CA THR A 535 -30.56 3.01 20.43
C THR A 535 -30.40 2.23 21.74
N PHE A 536 -31.45 2.18 22.57
CA PHE A 536 -31.48 1.37 23.78
C PHE A 536 -31.26 -0.12 23.47
N ASN A 537 -32.02 -0.66 22.50
CA ASN A 537 -31.93 -2.06 22.13
C ASN A 537 -30.54 -2.42 21.56
N LEU A 538 -29.96 -1.53 20.74
CA LEU A 538 -28.59 -1.71 20.22
C LEU A 538 -27.56 -1.77 21.35
N ALA A 539 -27.64 -0.86 22.33
CA ALA A 539 -26.77 -0.88 23.50
C ALA A 539 -26.96 -2.16 24.33
N LEU A 540 -28.20 -2.64 24.49
CA LEU A 540 -28.48 -3.87 25.24
C LEU A 540 -27.90 -5.12 24.54
N GLU A 541 -28.03 -5.21 23.21
CA GLU A 541 -27.38 -6.27 22.41
C GLU A 541 -25.86 -6.25 22.60
N GLN A 542 -25.25 -5.06 22.52
CA GLN A 542 -23.82 -4.88 22.69
C GLN A 542 -23.32 -5.27 24.09
N LEU A 543 -23.98 -4.80 25.15
CA LEU A 543 -23.65 -5.16 26.53
C LEU A 543 -23.78 -6.66 26.77
N GLY A 544 -24.77 -7.32 26.13
CA GLY A 544 -24.91 -8.77 26.15
C GLY A 544 -23.70 -9.50 25.55
N VAL A 545 -23.09 -8.95 24.50
CA VAL A 545 -21.82 -9.46 23.95
C VAL A 545 -20.66 -9.23 24.93
N PHE A 546 -20.61 -8.08 25.61
CA PHE A 546 -19.54 -7.77 26.56
C PHE A 546 -19.54 -8.77 27.72
N VAL A 547 -20.71 -9.07 28.29
CA VAL A 547 -20.84 -10.08 29.35
C VAL A 547 -20.37 -11.46 28.89
N LYS A 548 -20.72 -11.86 27.66
CA LYS A 548 -20.34 -13.18 27.14
C LYS A 548 -18.86 -13.30 26.79
N GLN A 549 -18.23 -12.23 26.29
CA GLN A 549 -16.90 -12.31 25.67
C GLN A 549 -15.81 -11.61 26.47
N LEU A 550 -16.12 -10.51 27.16
CA LEU A 550 -15.13 -9.60 27.75
C LEU A 550 -15.08 -9.66 29.28
N VAL A 551 -16.15 -10.09 29.94
CA VAL A 551 -16.18 -10.26 31.39
C VAL A 551 -15.45 -11.56 31.78
N CYS A 552 -14.50 -11.47 32.70
CA CYS A 552 -13.76 -12.62 33.19
C CYS A 552 -13.34 -12.46 34.66
N SER A 553 -12.90 -13.54 35.29
CA SER A 553 -12.45 -13.52 36.69
C SER A 553 -11.06 -12.88 36.82
N GLY A 554 -10.85 -12.14 37.92
CA GLY A 554 -9.53 -11.65 38.28
C GLY A 554 -8.57 -12.75 38.72
N SER A 555 -7.33 -12.37 39.05
CA SER A 555 -6.31 -13.32 39.52
C SER A 555 -6.80 -14.08 40.76
N ASP A 556 -6.57 -15.39 40.77
CA ASP A 556 -6.97 -16.29 41.86
C ASP A 556 -8.49 -16.28 42.18
N GLY A 557 -9.32 -15.79 41.26
CA GLY A 557 -10.77 -15.66 41.44
C GLY A 557 -11.22 -14.44 42.23
N LEU A 558 -10.32 -13.49 42.50
CA LEU A 558 -10.63 -12.25 43.22
C LEU A 558 -11.14 -11.17 42.27
N GLY A 559 -12.39 -10.77 42.49
CA GLY A 559 -13.08 -9.75 41.69
C GLY A 559 -13.39 -10.20 40.26
N THR A 560 -14.06 -9.30 39.54
CA THR A 560 -14.49 -9.52 38.16
C THR A 560 -13.92 -8.41 37.29
N ILE A 561 -13.18 -8.79 36.25
CA ILE A 561 -12.64 -7.89 35.23
C ILE A 561 -13.76 -7.60 34.24
N VAL A 562 -14.06 -6.33 34.04
CA VAL A 562 -15.13 -5.87 33.14
C VAL A 562 -14.64 -4.74 32.24
N PRO A 563 -15.20 -4.58 31.02
CA PRO A 563 -14.94 -3.39 30.20
C PRO A 563 -15.31 -2.11 30.94
N GLY A 564 -14.43 -1.10 30.87
CA GLY A 564 -14.68 0.22 31.42
C GLY A 564 -15.53 1.12 30.50
N PRO A 565 -15.93 2.31 30.96
CA PRO A 565 -16.75 3.24 30.18
C PRO A 565 -16.04 3.79 28.93
N VAL A 566 -14.71 3.81 28.91
CA VAL A 566 -13.93 4.26 27.73
C VAL A 566 -13.44 3.04 26.95
N GLU A 567 -13.41 3.12 25.63
CA GLU A 567 -12.90 2.03 24.78
C GLU A 567 -11.47 1.64 25.19
N LEU A 568 -11.12 0.35 25.07
CA LEU A 568 -9.82 -0.19 25.46
C LEU A 568 -9.47 0.03 26.95
N THR A 569 -10.48 0.13 27.80
CA THR A 569 -10.30 0.16 29.26
C THR A 569 -10.94 -1.04 29.93
N TYR A 570 -10.34 -1.49 31.02
CA TYR A 570 -10.87 -2.55 31.87
C TYR A 570 -10.88 -2.07 33.31
N ILE A 571 -11.81 -2.59 34.11
CA ILE A 571 -11.94 -2.25 35.52
C ILE A 571 -11.97 -3.54 36.31
N LEU A 572 -11.31 -3.52 37.47
CA LEU A 572 -11.38 -4.56 38.47
C LEU A 572 -11.49 -3.91 39.85
N ASP A 573 -12.67 -4.05 40.46
CA ASP A 573 -12.89 -3.61 41.84
C ASP A 573 -12.49 -4.74 42.81
N ASN A 574 -11.80 -4.39 43.91
CA ASN A 574 -11.37 -5.31 44.96
C ASN A 574 -10.48 -6.48 44.46
N GLY A 575 -9.63 -6.23 43.44
CA GLY A 575 -8.74 -7.23 42.87
C GLY A 575 -7.48 -7.53 43.69
N ILE A 576 -7.17 -6.71 44.70
CA ILE A 576 -6.00 -6.87 45.56
C ILE A 576 -6.38 -7.56 46.88
N PRO A 577 -5.74 -8.68 47.26
CA PRO A 577 -5.99 -9.32 48.54
C PRO A 577 -5.65 -8.43 49.75
N ASP A 578 -6.46 -8.48 50.81
CA ASP A 578 -6.29 -7.65 52.03
C ASP A 578 -4.89 -7.74 52.65
N ASN A 579 -4.27 -8.93 52.61
CA ASN A 579 -2.92 -9.14 53.15
C ASN A 579 -1.84 -8.48 52.28
N VAL A 580 -2.07 -8.32 50.97
CA VAL A 580 -1.19 -7.59 50.06
C VAL A 580 -1.38 -6.09 50.27
N TYR A 581 -2.63 -5.63 50.38
CA TYR A 581 -2.97 -4.24 50.68
C TYR A 581 -2.36 -3.75 52.00
N THR A 582 -2.56 -4.49 53.09
CA THR A 582 -2.00 -4.14 54.42
C THR A 582 -0.47 -4.02 54.37
N ARG A 583 0.19 -4.91 53.60
CA ARG A 583 1.63 -4.85 53.39
C ARG A 583 2.04 -3.66 52.52
N LEU A 584 1.27 -3.30 51.50
CA LEU A 584 1.51 -2.11 50.70
C LEU A 584 1.50 -0.87 51.60
N MET A 585 0.45 -0.69 52.40
CA MET A 585 0.33 0.47 53.31
C MET A 585 1.47 0.56 54.32
N THR A 586 1.93 -0.59 54.84
CA THR A 586 3.10 -0.63 55.73
C THR A 586 4.37 -0.16 55.01
N ASN A 587 4.65 -0.69 53.81
CA ASN A 587 5.85 -0.32 53.05
C ASN A 587 5.79 1.14 52.56
N VAL A 588 4.61 1.64 52.18
CA VAL A 588 4.38 3.05 51.83
C VAL A 588 4.76 3.95 53.00
N SER A 589 4.25 3.63 54.19
CA SER A 589 4.57 4.36 55.42
C SER A 589 6.07 4.35 55.68
N ASP A 590 6.74 3.19 55.58
CA ASP A 590 8.18 3.08 55.81
C ASP A 590 9.00 3.95 54.82
N ILE A 591 8.60 4.00 53.55
CA ILE A 591 9.25 4.83 52.52
C ILE A 591 9.01 6.32 52.77
N GLU A 592 7.79 6.69 53.17
CA GLU A 592 7.45 8.08 53.52
C GLU A 592 8.25 8.59 54.72
N HIS A 593 8.40 7.77 55.77
CA HIS A 593 9.16 8.14 56.96
C HIS A 593 10.68 8.16 56.71
N GLY A 594 11.19 7.30 55.82
CA GLY A 594 12.61 7.27 55.44
C GLY A 594 13.01 8.35 54.43
N SER A 595 12.05 8.93 53.73
CA SER A 595 12.26 10.02 52.78
C SER A 595 12.27 11.35 53.54
N ASN A 596 13.43 12.01 53.64
CA ASN A 596 13.59 13.34 54.27
C ASN A 596 12.85 14.49 53.52
N HIS A 597 11.77 14.20 52.79
CA HIS A 597 11.03 15.14 51.95
C HIS A 597 9.79 15.70 52.67
N ASN A 598 10.01 16.34 53.82
CA ASN A 598 9.05 17.32 54.36
C ASN A 598 9.23 18.67 53.63
N THR A 599 8.98 18.69 52.31
CA THR A 599 9.21 19.86 51.45
C THR A 599 8.00 20.80 51.33
N GLY A 600 6.87 20.50 52.00
CA GLY A 600 5.63 21.30 51.86
C GLY A 600 5.00 21.23 50.46
N GLN A 601 5.45 20.28 49.65
CA GLN A 601 4.88 19.93 48.34
C GLN A 601 3.64 19.06 48.53
N MET A 602 2.68 19.17 47.62
CA MET A 602 1.40 18.47 47.69
C MET A 602 1.44 17.07 47.05
N VAL A 603 2.40 16.85 46.15
CA VAL A 603 2.62 15.59 45.43
C VAL A 603 3.93 14.99 45.89
N HIS A 604 3.89 13.75 46.36
CA HIS A 604 5.02 12.98 46.86
C HIS A 604 5.25 11.76 45.95
N ASN A 605 6.27 11.81 45.10
CA ASN A 605 6.65 10.67 44.26
C ASN A 605 7.52 9.71 45.08
N LEU A 606 6.89 8.70 45.69
CA LEU A 606 7.57 7.68 46.49
C LEU A 606 8.44 6.77 45.61
N ILE A 607 7.91 6.34 44.46
CA ILE A 607 8.67 5.68 43.39
C ILE A 607 8.59 6.58 42.16
N ASP A 608 9.68 7.28 41.87
CA ASP A 608 9.79 8.22 40.75
C ASP A 608 10.52 7.58 39.58
N ALA A 609 9.78 7.22 38.54
CA ALA A 609 10.34 6.63 37.32
C ALA A 609 11.30 7.56 36.55
N SER A 610 11.24 8.88 36.79
CA SER A 610 12.14 9.84 36.14
C SER A 610 13.53 9.87 36.77
N MET A 611 13.65 9.43 38.04
CA MET A 611 14.93 9.26 38.71
C MET A 611 15.71 8.13 38.04
N TYR A 612 17.01 8.34 37.80
CA TYR A 612 17.88 7.37 37.11
C TYR A 612 17.38 6.97 35.71
N SER A 613 16.68 7.90 35.04
CA SER A 613 16.32 7.78 33.61
C SER A 613 17.55 7.81 32.72
N VAL A 614 17.39 7.33 31.48
CA VAL A 614 18.41 7.46 30.44
C VAL A 614 18.31 8.86 29.85
N VAL A 615 19.36 9.66 30.03
CA VAL A 615 19.54 10.99 29.44
C VAL A 615 20.49 10.85 28.25
N TYR A 616 20.00 11.20 27.06
CA TYR A 616 20.78 11.07 25.83
C TYR A 616 22.01 11.99 25.88
N GLY A 617 23.16 11.47 25.45
CA GLY A 617 24.44 12.16 25.52
C GLY A 617 25.04 12.34 26.91
N GLN A 618 24.39 11.82 27.98
CA GLN A 618 24.88 11.96 29.36
C GLN A 618 24.94 10.62 30.11
N THR A 619 23.96 9.75 29.93
CA THR A 619 23.94 8.43 30.60
C THR A 619 25.00 7.53 29.98
N MET A 620 25.78 6.87 30.84
CA MET A 620 26.79 5.89 30.40
C MET A 620 26.14 4.52 30.19
N ILE A 621 26.49 3.85 29.09
CA ILE A 621 26.08 2.50 28.76
C ILE A 621 27.29 1.61 28.52
N ALA A 622 27.23 0.38 29.02
CA ALA A 622 28.25 -0.61 28.73
C ALA A 622 28.16 -1.08 27.26
N PRO A 623 29.29 -1.29 26.57
CA PRO A 623 29.31 -1.87 25.23
C PRO A 623 28.50 -3.18 25.17
N LEU A 624 27.85 -3.43 24.03
CA LEU A 624 26.98 -4.60 23.85
C LEU A 624 27.70 -5.92 24.19
N SER A 625 28.98 -6.05 23.84
CA SER A 625 29.81 -7.22 24.17
C SER A 625 29.97 -7.46 25.68
N ILE A 626 29.91 -6.42 26.50
CA ILE A 626 29.96 -6.52 27.97
C ILE A 626 28.57 -6.85 28.52
N ARG A 627 27.52 -6.20 28.00
CA ARG A 627 26.13 -6.48 28.39
C ARG A 627 25.71 -7.92 28.06
N LEU A 628 26.24 -8.50 26.99
CA LEU A 628 26.05 -9.91 26.62
C LEU A 628 26.84 -10.88 27.50
N LYS A 629 27.94 -10.43 28.10
CA LYS A 629 28.83 -11.27 28.92
C LYS A 629 28.44 -11.28 30.40
N TYR A 630 27.89 -10.18 30.92
CA TYR A 630 27.51 -10.02 32.31
C TYR A 630 26.02 -9.68 32.41
N THR A 631 25.20 -10.68 32.74
CA THR A 631 23.73 -10.57 32.77
C THR A 631 23.16 -10.13 34.13
N THR A 632 23.97 -10.16 35.21
CA THR A 632 23.51 -9.86 36.59
C THR A 632 24.40 -8.87 37.34
N MET A 633 25.73 -8.92 37.20
CA MET A 633 26.68 -7.95 37.78
C MET A 633 27.94 -7.83 36.93
N ALA A 634 28.38 -6.59 36.67
CA ALA A 634 29.66 -6.30 36.02
C ALA A 634 30.69 -5.82 37.05
N PRO A 635 31.94 -6.33 37.02
CA PRO A 635 33.05 -5.79 37.80
C PRO A 635 33.24 -4.27 37.60
N CYS A 636 33.53 -3.51 38.66
CA CYS A 636 33.61 -2.04 38.63
C CYS A 636 34.70 -1.50 37.68
N ASP A 637 35.78 -2.23 37.50
CA ASP A 637 36.85 -1.97 36.54
C ASP A 637 36.36 -1.95 35.08
N ILE A 638 35.24 -2.62 34.78
CA ILE A 638 34.60 -2.60 33.45
C ILE A 638 33.86 -1.27 33.20
N LEU A 639 33.53 -0.49 34.23
CA LEU A 639 32.91 0.83 34.06
C LEU A 639 33.80 1.81 33.28
N LEU A 640 35.12 1.58 33.24
CA LEU A 640 36.07 2.34 32.43
C LEU A 640 35.88 2.16 30.91
N SER A 641 35.15 1.11 30.49
CA SER A 641 34.86 0.81 29.08
C SER A 641 33.47 1.25 28.63
N THR A 642 32.72 1.91 29.52
CA THR A 642 31.40 2.47 29.21
C THR A 642 31.51 3.61 28.20
N ARG A 643 30.46 3.82 27.41
CA ARG A 643 30.33 4.92 26.45
C ARG A 643 29.09 5.71 26.75
N LEU A 644 28.99 6.95 26.29
CA LEU A 644 27.74 7.69 26.35
C LEU A 644 26.68 7.00 25.49
N VAL A 645 25.44 6.98 25.97
CA VAL A 645 24.28 6.71 25.11
C VAL A 645 24.22 7.80 24.05
N SER A 646 23.91 7.42 22.81
CA SER A 646 23.69 8.32 21.67
C SER A 646 22.94 9.59 22.08
N ASP A 647 23.38 10.74 21.56
CA ASP A 647 22.74 12.05 21.77
C ASP A 647 21.32 12.11 21.18
N THR A 648 20.94 11.10 20.38
CA THR A 648 19.61 10.97 19.78
C THR A 648 18.96 9.61 20.06
N PRO A 649 17.63 9.58 20.30
CA PRO A 649 16.86 8.35 20.47
C PRO A 649 16.86 7.50 19.19
N ILE A 650 17.13 6.20 19.32
CA ILE A 650 17.22 5.24 18.20
C ILE A 650 15.82 4.70 17.84
N ILE A 651 14.85 5.57 17.58
CA ILE A 651 13.45 5.17 17.34
C ILE A 651 12.86 5.92 16.14
N ASN A 652 12.41 5.16 15.13
CA ASN A 652 11.71 5.69 13.96
C ASN A 652 10.36 6.25 14.37
N GLY A 653 10.06 7.51 14.02
CA GLY A 653 8.75 8.10 14.25
C GLY A 653 8.72 9.61 14.06
N ASN A 654 7.52 10.19 14.10
CA ASN A 654 7.38 11.64 14.04
C ASN A 654 8.05 12.27 15.28
N PRO A 655 9.00 13.21 15.10
CA PRO A 655 9.78 13.78 16.21
C PRO A 655 8.92 14.52 17.25
N LYS A 656 7.67 14.87 16.93
CA LYS A 656 6.72 15.45 17.89
C LYS A 656 6.29 14.49 19.02
N PHE A 657 6.42 13.18 18.81
CA PHE A 657 6.04 12.16 19.80
C PHE A 657 7.24 11.47 20.43
N ILE A 658 8.46 11.96 20.19
CA ILE A 658 9.70 11.35 20.69
C ILE A 658 10.40 12.37 21.58
N SER A 659 10.70 11.98 22.82
CA SER A 659 11.57 12.77 23.67
C SER A 659 13.01 12.66 23.15
N ARG A 660 13.62 13.79 22.83
CA ARG A 660 15.05 13.87 22.44
C ARG A 660 15.99 14.12 23.61
N LYS A 661 15.46 14.18 24.84
CA LYS A 661 16.22 14.52 26.04
C LYS A 661 16.49 13.29 26.91
N PHE A 662 15.44 12.52 27.17
CA PHE A 662 15.51 11.37 28.08
C PHE A 662 14.41 10.34 27.79
N GLN A 663 14.57 9.14 28.35
CA GLN A 663 13.57 8.09 28.45
C GLN A 663 13.62 7.42 29.83
N CYS A 664 12.47 7.01 30.37
CA CYS A 664 12.44 6.16 31.55
C CYS A 664 13.19 4.84 31.30
N LEU A 665 13.84 4.30 32.35
CA LEU A 665 14.42 2.96 32.28
C LEU A 665 13.41 1.95 32.85
N PRO A 666 12.96 0.95 32.07
CA PRO A 666 12.04 -0.05 32.58
C PRO A 666 12.74 -1.06 33.48
N SER A 667 11.96 -1.67 34.36
CA SER A 667 12.34 -2.84 35.13
C SER A 667 11.90 -4.13 34.44
N GLU A 668 12.70 -5.18 34.56
CA GLU A 668 12.42 -6.49 33.98
C GLU A 668 11.59 -7.34 34.94
N PHE A 669 10.36 -7.64 34.51
CA PHE A 669 9.42 -8.51 35.22
C PHE A 669 9.32 -9.83 34.45
N ARG A 670 9.16 -10.93 35.15
CA ARG A 670 8.88 -12.24 34.54
C ARG A 670 7.61 -12.81 35.11
N VAL A 671 6.70 -13.18 34.22
CA VAL A 671 5.48 -13.91 34.56
C VAL A 671 5.80 -15.39 34.41
N GLU A 672 5.76 -16.12 35.52
CA GLU A 672 6.02 -17.55 35.53
C GLU A 672 4.83 -18.34 34.97
N GLN A 673 5.02 -19.63 34.69
CA GLN A 673 3.97 -20.48 34.10
C GLN A 673 2.75 -20.67 35.02
N ASP A 674 2.94 -20.57 36.33
CA ASP A 674 1.86 -20.60 37.32
C ASP A 674 1.14 -19.24 37.48
N GLY A 675 1.57 -18.21 36.73
CA GLY A 675 1.05 -16.84 36.82
C GLY A 675 1.64 -16.02 37.96
N SER A 676 2.57 -16.56 38.76
CA SER A 676 3.34 -15.76 39.71
C SER A 676 4.28 -14.80 38.97
N VAL A 677 4.69 -13.73 39.65
CA VAL A 677 5.51 -12.67 39.05
C VAL A 677 6.80 -12.51 39.84
N THR A 678 7.92 -12.44 39.14
CA THR A 678 9.23 -12.15 39.68
C THR A 678 9.79 -10.86 39.06
N ILE A 679 10.54 -10.09 39.85
CA ILE A 679 11.16 -8.84 39.41
C ILE A 679 12.67 -9.09 39.36
N ASN A 680 13.24 -9.05 38.16
CA ASN A 680 14.60 -9.51 37.88
C ASN A 680 15.61 -8.37 37.81
N SER A 681 15.15 -7.11 37.80
CA SER A 681 16.02 -5.93 37.81
C SER A 681 15.64 -4.95 38.91
N TYR A 682 16.43 -3.89 39.05
CA TYR A 682 16.10 -2.79 39.95
C TYR A 682 14.87 -2.00 39.43
N ILE A 683 14.18 -1.33 40.36
CA ILE A 683 13.10 -0.37 40.13
C ILE A 683 13.69 1.01 40.46
N ASN A 684 13.44 1.98 39.60
CA ASN A 684 13.99 3.33 39.73
C ASN A 684 13.74 3.89 41.13
N ASN A 685 14.79 4.43 41.76
CA ASN A 685 14.83 4.95 43.14
C ASN A 685 14.56 3.94 44.28
N LEU A 686 14.23 2.68 43.99
CA LEU A 686 13.86 1.68 45.00
C LEU A 686 14.96 0.62 45.16
N SER A 687 15.65 0.62 46.30
CA SER A 687 16.69 -0.38 46.60
C SER A 687 16.13 -1.80 46.75
N PRO A 688 16.59 -2.81 45.98
CA PRO A 688 16.13 -4.20 46.10
C PRO A 688 16.60 -4.89 47.40
N ILE A 689 17.63 -4.35 48.06
CA ILE A 689 18.16 -4.89 49.32
C ILE A 689 17.35 -4.37 50.50
N TRP A 690 17.14 -3.05 50.56
CA TRP A 690 16.46 -2.41 51.71
C TRP A 690 14.94 -2.53 51.62
N HIS A 691 14.37 -2.47 50.41
CA HIS A 691 12.92 -2.51 50.20
C HIS A 691 12.46 -3.88 49.66
N ARG A 692 13.11 -4.97 50.10
CA ARG A 692 12.84 -6.32 49.61
C ARG A 692 11.37 -6.72 49.73
N ASP A 693 10.70 -6.28 50.79
CA ASP A 693 9.28 -6.58 50.99
C ASP A 693 8.36 -5.76 50.09
N MET A 694 8.72 -4.51 49.77
CA MET A 694 8.03 -3.72 48.75
C MET A 694 8.12 -4.37 47.37
N TYR A 695 9.29 -4.90 46.97
CA TYR A 695 9.44 -5.65 45.71
C TYR A 695 8.50 -6.85 45.64
N LYS A 696 8.40 -7.65 46.72
CA LYS A 696 7.45 -8.78 46.78
C LYS A 696 6.00 -8.28 46.70
N CYS A 697 5.69 -7.12 47.29
CA CYS A 697 4.36 -6.53 47.26
C CYS A 697 4.00 -6.07 45.83
N ILE A 698 4.88 -5.32 45.16
CA ILE A 698 4.72 -4.88 43.76
C ILE A 698 4.53 -6.08 42.84
N ALA A 699 5.32 -7.15 43.00
CA ALA A 699 5.15 -8.36 42.19
C ALA A 699 3.76 -9.00 42.37
N LYS A 700 3.23 -9.04 43.60
CA LYS A 700 1.88 -9.55 43.87
C LYS A 700 0.78 -8.64 43.32
N ILE A 701 0.95 -7.32 43.37
CA ILE A 701 0.01 -6.38 42.77
C ILE A 701 0.03 -6.52 41.24
N PHE A 702 1.22 -6.60 40.64
CA PHE A 702 1.38 -6.80 39.20
C PHE A 702 0.75 -8.11 38.73
N LYS A 703 0.84 -9.20 39.52
CA LYS A 703 0.11 -10.45 39.25
C LYS A 703 -1.39 -10.21 39.05
N CYS A 704 -2.01 -9.33 39.84
CA CYS A 704 -3.43 -9.01 39.69
C CYS A 704 -3.73 -8.25 38.38
N PHE A 705 -2.78 -7.49 37.85
CA PHE A 705 -2.91 -6.80 36.55
C PHE A 705 -2.69 -7.71 35.34
N VAL A 706 -1.98 -8.84 35.47
CA VAL A 706 -1.72 -9.76 34.35
C VAL A 706 -2.99 -10.13 33.55
N PRO A 707 -4.07 -10.64 34.16
CA PRO A 707 -5.30 -10.97 33.41
C PRO A 707 -6.02 -9.74 32.83
N MET A 708 -5.84 -8.55 33.41
CA MET A 708 -6.38 -7.30 32.86
C MET A 708 -5.62 -6.92 31.59
N PHE A 709 -4.29 -7.00 31.59
CA PHE A 709 -3.48 -6.76 30.39
C PHE A 709 -3.75 -7.81 29.30
N GLU A 710 -3.94 -9.08 29.65
CA GLU A 710 -4.34 -10.12 28.69
C GLU A 710 -5.71 -9.79 28.04
N SER A 711 -6.66 -9.26 28.81
CA SER A 711 -7.96 -8.80 28.32
C SER A 711 -7.84 -7.59 27.39
N LEU A 712 -6.99 -6.62 27.75
CA LEU A 712 -6.67 -5.46 26.93
C LEU A 712 -6.02 -5.85 25.60
N PHE A 713 -4.97 -6.67 25.63
CA PHE A 713 -4.26 -7.08 24.40
C PHE A 713 -5.15 -7.87 23.44
N ARG A 714 -6.12 -8.64 23.96
CA ARG A 714 -7.13 -9.32 23.14
C ARG A 714 -8.03 -8.35 22.36
N THR A 715 -8.18 -7.11 22.83
CA THR A 715 -9.03 -6.08 22.19
C THR A 715 -8.26 -5.04 21.39
N MET A 716 -6.93 -5.20 21.23
CA MET A 716 -6.09 -4.28 20.46
C MET A 716 -5.95 -4.65 18.97
N ASP A 717 -6.16 -5.92 18.60
CA ASP A 717 -6.02 -6.39 17.22
C ASP A 717 -7.07 -7.47 16.85
N PRO A 718 -8.12 -7.11 16.08
CA PRO A 718 -8.44 -5.75 15.63
C PRO A 718 -8.85 -4.85 16.80
N MET A 719 -8.54 -3.55 16.71
CA MET A 719 -8.82 -2.58 17.77
C MET A 719 -10.33 -2.46 18.04
N PHE A 720 -10.70 -2.66 19.30
CA PHE A 720 -12.08 -2.65 19.75
C PHE A 720 -12.64 -1.23 19.84
N LYS A 721 -13.61 -0.94 18.96
CA LYS A 721 -14.47 0.24 19.05
C LYS A 721 -15.87 -0.17 19.50
N TYR A 722 -16.50 0.65 20.32
CA TYR A 722 -17.90 0.47 20.73
C TYR A 722 -18.84 0.69 19.56
N ILE A 723 -18.53 1.62 18.67
CA ILE A 723 -19.23 1.78 17.41
C ILE A 723 -18.28 2.28 16.32
N ASP A 724 -18.50 1.80 15.10
CA ASP A 724 -17.70 2.13 13.92
C ASP A 724 -18.64 2.18 12.72
N ILE A 725 -19.31 3.32 12.55
CA ILE A 725 -20.16 3.57 11.39
C ILE A 725 -19.21 3.95 10.26
N HIS A 726 -18.67 2.96 9.56
CA HIS A 726 -17.77 3.13 8.40
C HIS A 726 -18.25 4.31 7.56
N ASN A 727 -17.65 5.48 7.76
CA ASN A 727 -18.05 6.72 7.12
C ASN A 727 -17.52 6.68 5.69
N GLY A 728 -18.16 5.83 4.89
CA GLY A 728 -17.94 5.75 3.47
C GLY A 728 -18.38 7.07 2.87
N THR A 729 -17.43 7.96 2.61
CA THR A 729 -17.55 9.01 1.59
C THR A 729 -17.92 8.46 0.21
N LYS A 730 -18.07 7.13 0.05
CA LYS A 730 -18.75 6.48 -1.07
C LYS A 730 -20.17 7.00 -1.35
N GLY A 731 -20.83 7.68 -0.40
CA GLY A 731 -22.09 8.40 -0.65
C GLY A 731 -21.91 9.77 -1.32
N TYR A 732 -20.70 10.28 -1.43
CA TYR A 732 -20.37 11.54 -2.09
C TYR A 732 -19.90 11.24 -3.53
N GLU A 733 -20.84 11.05 -4.45
CA GLU A 733 -20.53 11.09 -5.88
C GLU A 733 -20.10 12.52 -6.26
N LEU A 734 -18.81 12.70 -6.54
CA LEU A 734 -18.31 13.87 -7.23
C LEU A 734 -18.94 13.93 -8.62
N PRO A 735 -19.39 15.11 -9.10
CA PRO A 735 -19.66 15.24 -10.52
C PRO A 735 -18.35 15.04 -11.28
N ASN A 736 -18.38 14.20 -12.34
CA ASN A 736 -17.31 14.01 -13.30
C ASN A 736 -16.67 15.37 -13.64
N GLN A 737 -15.43 15.61 -13.20
CA GLN A 737 -14.67 16.76 -13.67
C GLN A 737 -14.25 16.47 -15.11
N SER A 738 -14.94 17.09 -16.06
CA SER A 738 -14.34 17.38 -17.35
C SER A 738 -13.36 18.53 -17.18
N ASP A 739 -12.09 18.29 -17.51
CA ASP A 739 -11.08 19.31 -17.72
C ASP A 739 -11.48 20.19 -18.91
N TYR A 740 -12.30 21.21 -18.67
CA TYR A 740 -12.36 22.37 -19.56
C TYR A 740 -12.55 23.64 -18.74
N GLY A 741 -11.58 24.53 -18.85
CA GLY A 741 -11.58 25.85 -18.22
C GLY A 741 -12.84 26.64 -18.59
N GLY A 742 -13.65 26.94 -17.59
CA GLY A 742 -14.82 27.80 -17.70
C GLY A 742 -15.22 28.32 -16.31
N VAL A 743 -15.31 29.64 -16.20
CA VAL A 743 -15.61 30.40 -14.97
C VAL A 743 -16.95 29.92 -14.35
N ARG A 744 -16.94 29.57 -13.06
CA ARG A 744 -18.14 29.15 -12.30
C ARG A 744 -19.02 30.37 -11.93
N PRO A 745 -20.37 30.25 -11.99
CA PRO A 745 -21.28 31.17 -11.32
C PRO A 745 -21.38 30.86 -9.80
N ASN A 746 -21.43 31.91 -8.98
CA ASN A 746 -21.62 31.89 -7.53
C ASN A 746 -23.09 31.60 -7.14
N THR A 747 -23.52 30.35 -7.21
CA THR A 747 -24.75 29.89 -6.55
C THR A 747 -24.50 28.58 -5.82
N GLN A 748 -24.17 28.68 -4.53
CA GLN A 748 -24.14 27.55 -3.60
C GLN A 748 -25.56 26.99 -3.47
N VAL A 749 -25.84 25.89 -4.16
CA VAL A 749 -26.97 25.03 -3.85
C VAL A 749 -26.59 24.20 -2.63
N THR A 750 -27.14 24.55 -1.47
CA THR A 750 -26.98 23.79 -0.22
C THR A 750 -27.60 22.41 -0.40
N ARG A 751 -26.78 21.37 -0.61
CA ARG A 751 -27.23 19.97 -0.55
C ARG A 751 -27.39 19.56 0.92
N PRO A 752 -28.38 18.74 1.28
CA PRO A 752 -28.53 18.25 2.65
C PRO A 752 -27.32 17.41 3.04
N VAL A 753 -26.73 17.74 4.18
CA VAL A 753 -25.65 17.00 4.82
C VAL A 753 -26.17 15.61 5.18
N TYR A 754 -25.56 14.55 4.67
CA TYR A 754 -25.89 13.18 5.06
C TYR A 754 -25.40 12.94 6.49
N VAL A 755 -26.33 12.77 7.43
CA VAL A 755 -26.05 12.38 8.81
C VAL A 755 -26.18 10.85 8.90
N PRO A 756 -25.11 10.12 9.27
CA PRO A 756 -25.17 8.67 9.38
C PRO A 756 -26.19 8.21 10.44
N THR A 757 -26.86 7.10 10.19
CA THR A 757 -27.79 6.46 11.13
C THR A 757 -27.11 5.28 11.84
N LEU A 758 -27.46 5.07 13.11
CA LEU A 758 -27.03 3.89 13.87
C LEU A 758 -27.53 2.59 13.20
N PRO A 759 -26.76 1.50 13.25
CA PRO A 759 -27.21 0.20 12.75
C PRO A 759 -28.37 -0.34 13.61
N GLU A 760 -29.24 -1.15 12.99
CA GLU A 760 -30.37 -1.77 13.70
C GLU A 760 -29.93 -2.88 14.68
N HIS A 761 -28.81 -3.55 14.40
CA HIS A 761 -28.28 -4.66 15.20
C HIS A 761 -26.76 -4.55 15.41
N PHE A 762 -26.30 -5.00 16.57
CA PHE A 762 -24.88 -5.04 16.89
C PHE A 762 -24.20 -6.25 16.21
N LYS A 763 -23.16 -6.01 15.40
CA LYS A 763 -22.35 -7.06 14.76
C LYS A 763 -20.96 -7.11 15.41
N SER A 764 -20.70 -8.17 16.19
CA SER A 764 -19.39 -8.39 16.81
C SER A 764 -18.36 -8.85 15.78
N LYS A 765 -17.20 -8.17 15.72
CA LYS A 765 -16.01 -8.64 14.98
C LYS A 765 -15.13 -9.58 15.84
N TYR A 766 -15.45 -9.75 17.13
CA TYR A 766 -14.57 -10.32 18.16
C TYR A 766 -14.61 -11.83 18.32
N GLU A 767 -15.53 -12.53 17.66
CA GLU A 767 -15.56 -14.01 17.66
C GLU A 767 -14.25 -14.63 17.09
N SER A 768 -13.40 -13.82 16.46
CA SER A 768 -12.13 -14.22 15.83
C SER A 768 -10.84 -13.91 16.60
N ALA A 769 -10.89 -13.16 17.72
CA ALA A 769 -9.69 -12.71 18.43
C ALA A 769 -9.04 -13.84 19.25
N LYS A 770 -7.72 -14.06 19.05
CA LYS A 770 -6.98 -15.13 19.74
C LYS A 770 -6.72 -14.75 21.21
N PRO A 771 -6.82 -15.71 22.16
CA PRO A 771 -6.40 -15.47 23.54
C PRO A 771 -4.92 -15.07 23.60
N VAL A 772 -4.61 -14.00 24.31
CA VAL A 772 -3.23 -13.57 24.60
C VAL A 772 -2.88 -14.05 25.99
N SER A 773 -1.76 -14.76 26.15
CA SER A 773 -1.23 -15.08 27.48
C SER A 773 0.15 -14.51 27.69
N LEU A 774 0.36 -13.92 28.87
CA LEU A 774 1.61 -13.35 29.33
C LEU A 774 2.47 -14.36 30.12
N ARG A 775 1.93 -15.54 30.45
CA ARG A 775 2.66 -16.58 31.19
C ARG A 775 3.90 -17.06 30.44
N GLY A 776 5.00 -17.23 31.18
CA GLY A 776 6.30 -17.60 30.66
C GLY A 776 7.07 -16.49 29.95
N ARG A 777 6.58 -15.23 29.97
CA ARG A 777 7.20 -14.10 29.26
C ARG A 777 7.95 -13.16 30.20
N ASN A 778 9.00 -12.53 29.65
CA ASN A 778 9.64 -11.36 30.26
C ASN A 778 8.99 -10.07 29.73
N LEU A 779 8.74 -9.12 30.63
CA LEU A 779 8.03 -7.87 30.39
C LEU A 779 8.88 -6.70 30.90
N GLN A 780 8.84 -5.59 30.17
CA GLN A 780 9.45 -4.32 30.58
C GLN A 780 8.38 -3.46 31.25
N VAL A 781 8.60 -3.09 32.51
CA VAL A 781 7.59 -2.43 33.36
C VAL A 781 8.20 -1.18 33.98
N ILE A 782 7.53 -0.04 33.81
CA ILE A 782 7.85 1.20 34.53
C ILE A 782 6.92 1.29 35.73
N VAL A 783 7.48 1.34 36.93
CA VAL A 783 6.72 1.46 38.17
C VAL A 783 6.75 2.91 38.64
N LYS A 784 5.58 3.46 38.92
CA LYS A 784 5.40 4.78 39.55
C LYS A 784 4.53 4.60 40.80
N LEU A 785 4.87 5.32 41.86
CA LEU A 785 4.05 5.38 43.07
C LEU A 785 4.06 6.80 43.58
N THR A 786 2.88 7.40 43.63
CA THR A 786 2.71 8.81 44.00
C THR A 786 1.61 8.93 45.03
N ASN A 787 1.86 9.71 46.08
CA ASN A 787 0.88 10.12 47.06
C ASN A 787 0.55 11.62 46.87
N ILE A 788 -0.72 12.00 46.98
CA ILE A 788 -1.17 13.39 46.89
C ILE A 788 -1.87 13.74 48.21
N GLN A 789 -1.27 14.64 48.99
CA GLN A 789 -1.79 15.02 50.30
C GLN A 789 -2.38 16.43 50.25
N LEU A 790 -3.70 16.54 50.33
CA LEU A 790 -4.38 17.83 50.45
C LEU A 790 -4.40 18.27 51.91
N THR A 791 -4.15 19.57 52.14
CA THR A 791 -4.24 20.16 53.47
C THR A 791 -5.30 21.25 53.48
N PRO A 792 -5.85 21.65 54.64
CA PRO A 792 -6.75 22.80 54.70
C PRO A 792 -6.17 24.07 54.06
N SER A 793 -4.84 24.23 54.07
CA SER A 793 -4.13 25.34 53.42
C SER A 793 -3.95 25.20 51.91
N LYS A 794 -3.99 23.97 51.38
CA LYS A 794 -3.94 23.62 49.95
C LYS A 794 -4.99 22.54 49.67
N PRO A 795 -6.29 22.89 49.65
CA PRO A 795 -7.38 21.92 49.63
C PRO A 795 -7.74 21.42 48.23
N LYS A 796 -7.02 21.88 47.19
CA LYS A 796 -7.29 21.55 45.79
C LYS A 796 -6.00 21.14 45.09
N TYR A 797 -6.06 20.04 44.36
CA TYR A 797 -5.08 19.66 43.35
C TYR A 797 -5.66 20.03 41.99
N ASP A 798 -5.07 21.03 41.35
CA ASP A 798 -5.54 21.52 40.06
C ASP A 798 -5.38 20.44 38.98
N GLU A 799 -6.35 20.37 38.06
CA GLU A 799 -6.37 19.42 36.96
C GLU A 799 -5.04 19.48 36.19
N GLY A 800 -4.40 18.32 36.03
CA GLY A 800 -3.15 18.22 35.29
C GLY A 800 -3.35 18.59 33.82
N ASN A 801 -2.29 19.10 33.18
CA ASN A 801 -2.31 19.28 31.73
C ASN A 801 -2.53 17.94 31.03
N TRP A 802 -3.33 17.95 29.96
CA TRP A 802 -3.47 16.81 29.07
C TRP A 802 -2.11 16.31 28.59
N HIS A 803 -1.82 15.04 28.82
CA HIS A 803 -0.56 14.41 28.45
C HIS A 803 -0.79 12.98 27.96
N ILE A 804 0.24 12.39 27.39
CA ILE A 804 0.31 10.98 27.03
C ILE A 804 1.31 10.36 28.01
N GLU A 805 0.99 9.19 28.58
CA GLU A 805 1.77 8.49 29.62
C GLU A 805 3.06 7.82 29.12
N GLY A 806 3.74 8.47 28.18
CA GLY A 806 5.02 8.04 27.64
C GLY A 806 5.18 8.45 26.17
N PRO A 807 6.33 9.02 25.77
CA PRO A 807 6.62 9.25 24.36
C PRO A 807 6.91 7.92 23.64
N ARG A 808 6.92 7.95 22.30
CA ARG A 808 7.18 6.80 21.44
C ARG A 808 8.49 6.09 21.75
N ASN A 809 9.48 6.80 22.28
CA ASN A 809 10.74 6.19 22.66
C ASN A 809 10.67 5.26 23.89
N GLU A 810 9.60 5.34 24.68
CA GLU A 810 9.34 4.44 25.81
C GLU A 810 8.47 3.24 25.40
N SER A 811 7.81 3.30 24.23
CA SER A 811 7.03 2.19 23.65
C SER A 811 6.01 1.56 24.61
N ILE A 812 5.31 2.40 25.39
CA ILE A 812 4.28 1.96 26.34
C ILE A 812 3.13 1.29 25.58
N ALA A 813 2.87 0.03 25.92
CA ALA A 813 1.81 -0.78 25.31
C ALA A 813 0.53 -0.83 26.16
N ALA A 814 0.64 -0.70 27.47
CA ALA A 814 -0.47 -0.70 28.41
C ALA A 814 -0.10 0.08 29.66
N ILE A 815 -1.11 0.60 30.36
CA ILE A 815 -0.98 1.30 31.63
C ILE A 815 -1.93 0.61 32.61
N GLY A 816 -1.46 0.37 33.83
CA GLY A 816 -2.30 -0.09 34.93
C GLY A 816 -2.25 0.92 36.06
N LEU A 817 -3.42 1.34 36.55
CA LEU A 817 -3.53 2.25 37.70
C LEU A 817 -4.23 1.56 38.86
N TYR A 818 -3.73 1.79 40.06
CA TYR A 818 -4.34 1.32 41.29
C TYR A 818 -4.40 2.45 42.31
N TYR A 819 -5.62 2.86 42.64
CA TYR A 819 -5.88 3.88 43.65
C TYR A 819 -5.97 3.21 45.01
N TYR A 820 -4.84 3.17 45.71
CA TYR A 820 -4.69 2.41 46.96
C TYR A 820 -5.26 3.13 48.18
N ASP A 821 -5.28 4.46 48.18
CA ASP A 821 -5.82 5.25 49.29
C ASP A 821 -6.47 6.53 48.77
N VAL A 822 -7.77 6.67 49.03
CA VAL A 822 -8.61 7.81 48.61
C VAL A 822 -9.53 8.14 49.77
N GLU A 823 -9.13 9.09 50.61
CA GLU A 823 -9.87 9.49 51.81
C GLU A 823 -10.11 11.00 51.82
N ASN A 824 -11.31 11.41 52.25
CA ASN A 824 -11.67 12.82 52.50
C ASN A 824 -11.45 13.77 51.30
N ILE A 825 -11.60 13.26 50.08
CA ILE A 825 -11.55 14.04 48.84
C ILE A 825 -12.75 13.72 47.94
N THR A 826 -13.05 14.62 47.00
CA THR A 826 -13.98 14.31 45.91
C THR A 826 -13.41 13.16 45.07
N THR A 827 -14.26 12.21 44.67
CA THR A 827 -13.86 11.04 43.87
C THR A 827 -13.03 11.48 42.65
N PRO A 828 -11.76 11.04 42.54
CA PRO A 828 -10.92 11.38 41.40
C PRO A 828 -11.52 10.87 40.09
N LYS A 829 -11.25 11.60 39.00
CA LYS A 829 -11.68 11.25 37.64
C LYS A 829 -10.51 11.35 36.67
N LEU A 830 -10.51 10.49 35.66
CA LEU A 830 -9.63 10.59 34.50
C LEU A 830 -10.46 10.88 33.25
N ASP A 831 -10.13 11.97 32.57
CA ASP A 831 -10.71 12.36 31.30
C ASP A 831 -9.84 11.89 30.14
N TYR A 832 -10.49 11.42 29.07
CA TYR A 832 -9.83 10.88 27.90
C TYR A 832 -10.17 11.70 26.66
N ARG A 833 -9.16 11.89 25.81
CA ARG A 833 -9.32 12.49 24.48
C ARG A 833 -8.48 11.74 23.46
N GLU A 834 -8.95 11.71 22.23
CA GLU A 834 -8.27 11.06 21.11
C GLU A 834 -7.89 12.10 20.06
N ALA A 835 -6.67 12.03 19.54
CA ALA A 835 -6.26 12.85 18.41
C ALA A 835 -6.75 12.24 17.10
N VAL A 836 -7.48 13.02 16.29
CA VAL A 836 -8.17 12.51 15.11
C VAL A 836 -7.57 13.04 13.80
N TYR A 837 -7.62 12.21 12.76
CA TYR A 837 -7.23 12.58 11.40
C TYR A 837 -8.45 13.11 10.65
N CYS A 838 -8.48 14.41 10.34
CA CYS A 838 -9.37 14.89 9.28
C CYS A 838 -8.70 14.52 7.95
N PHE A 839 -9.41 13.79 7.09
CA PHE A 839 -8.92 13.57 5.74
C PHE A 839 -8.83 14.91 5.02
N ASP A 840 -7.62 15.30 4.57
CA ASP A 840 -7.42 16.38 3.60
C ASP A 840 -7.94 15.96 2.20
N TYR A 841 -9.06 15.23 2.12
CA TYR A 841 -9.76 14.98 0.86
C TYR A 841 -10.40 16.29 0.43
N GLN A 842 -10.03 16.79 -0.74
CA GLN A 842 -10.57 17.98 -1.43
C GLN A 842 -12.09 17.89 -1.78
N GLY A 843 -12.89 17.11 -1.04
CA GLY A 843 -14.27 16.76 -1.40
C GLY A 843 -15.36 16.96 -0.33
N ALA A 844 -15.02 17.11 0.96
CA ALA A 844 -16.02 17.42 2.00
C ALA A 844 -16.01 18.92 2.31
N SER A 845 -17.18 19.56 2.37
CA SER A 845 -17.26 20.99 2.73
C SER A 845 -16.96 21.18 4.23
N ASP A 846 -16.40 22.34 4.60
CA ASP A 846 -16.16 22.72 6.01
C ASP A 846 -17.44 22.61 6.87
N MET A 847 -18.62 22.75 6.25
CA MET A 847 -19.91 22.54 6.91
C MET A 847 -20.14 21.09 7.36
N TYR A 848 -19.69 20.08 6.60
CA TYR A 848 -19.85 18.68 7.00
C TYR A 848 -19.07 18.38 8.28
N TRP A 849 -17.83 18.85 8.38
CA TRP A 849 -16.98 18.63 9.56
C TRP A 849 -17.55 19.31 10.81
N LYS A 850 -18.09 20.52 10.66
CA LYS A 850 -18.73 21.24 11.75
C LYS A 850 -20.08 20.62 12.16
N ASP A 851 -20.97 20.38 11.20
CA ASP A 851 -22.35 19.98 11.50
C ASP A 851 -22.48 18.48 11.86
N VAL A 852 -21.58 17.62 11.36
CA VAL A 852 -21.64 16.16 11.58
C VAL A 852 -20.65 15.69 12.64
N CYS A 853 -19.48 16.32 12.75
CA CYS A 853 -18.40 15.87 13.61
C CYS A 853 -17.99 16.88 14.69
N ASP A 854 -18.54 18.10 14.67
CA ASP A 854 -18.20 19.22 15.56
C ASP A 854 -16.70 19.57 15.57
N ILE A 855 -16.07 19.50 14.39
CA ILE A 855 -14.67 19.89 14.18
C ILE A 855 -14.61 20.96 13.10
N ASP A 856 -14.01 22.11 13.39
CA ASP A 856 -13.69 23.14 12.40
C ASP A 856 -12.18 23.22 12.12
N GLN A 857 -11.78 24.03 11.13
CA GLN A 857 -10.37 24.19 10.73
C GLN A 857 -9.50 24.85 11.82
N GLU A 858 -10.11 25.59 12.75
CA GLU A 858 -9.42 26.31 13.83
C GLU A 858 -9.32 25.49 15.12
N SER A 859 -10.14 24.44 15.25
CA SER A 859 -10.22 23.59 16.43
C SER A 859 -9.01 22.66 16.56
N PRO A 860 -8.53 22.42 17.79
CA PRO A 860 -7.58 21.34 18.06
C PRO A 860 -8.18 20.02 17.54
N ARG A 861 -7.49 19.33 16.62
CA ARG A 861 -7.95 18.06 15.99
C ARG A 861 -7.99 16.90 17.00
N ASN A 862 -8.81 17.01 18.04
CA ASN A 862 -9.03 16.01 19.08
C ASN A 862 -10.52 15.94 19.45
N GLN A 863 -10.97 14.77 19.90
CA GLN A 863 -12.32 14.54 20.40
C GLN A 863 -12.25 14.01 21.83
N TYR A 864 -13.06 14.57 22.73
CA TYR A 864 -13.24 14.04 24.08
C TYR A 864 -14.00 12.72 23.99
N ILE A 865 -13.44 11.62 24.51
CA ILE A 865 -14.00 10.27 24.32
C ILE A 865 -14.67 9.70 25.58
N GLY A 866 -14.56 10.38 26.73
CA GLY A 866 -15.23 9.98 27.97
C GLY A 866 -14.37 10.17 29.21
N SER A 867 -14.92 9.81 30.37
CA SER A 867 -14.22 9.84 31.64
C SER A 867 -14.50 8.62 32.50
N LEU A 868 -13.63 8.39 33.49
CA LEU A 868 -13.68 7.26 34.41
C LEU A 868 -13.52 7.75 35.85
N GLU A 869 -14.40 7.30 36.74
CA GLU A 869 -14.28 7.53 38.19
C GLU A 869 -13.38 6.48 38.85
N LEU A 870 -12.59 6.95 39.82
CA LEU A 870 -11.49 6.19 40.43
C LEU A 870 -11.68 6.15 41.96
N PRO A 871 -12.68 5.39 42.45
CA PRO A 871 -12.88 5.19 43.87
C PRO A 871 -11.74 4.38 44.48
N ASN A 872 -11.65 4.43 45.81
CA ASN A 872 -10.66 3.68 46.55
C ASN A 872 -10.71 2.18 46.22
N GLY A 873 -9.54 1.55 46.03
CA GLY A 873 -9.40 0.12 45.79
C GLY A 873 -9.69 -0.35 44.37
N ARG A 874 -10.02 0.55 43.44
CA ARG A 874 -10.23 0.22 42.02
C ARG A 874 -8.89 0.05 41.29
N MET A 875 -8.80 -1.04 40.52
CA MET A 875 -7.78 -1.24 39.49
C MET A 875 -8.36 -0.94 38.11
N TRP A 876 -7.56 -0.33 37.25
CA TRP A 876 -7.89 -0.01 35.86
C TRP A 876 -6.75 -0.39 34.93
#